data_AF-A0A7M2XJV1-F1
#
_entry.id   AF-A0A7M2XJV1-F1
#
_cell.length_a   1.000
_cell.length_b   1.000
_cell.length_c   1.000
_cell.angle_alpha   90.00
_cell.angle_beta   90.00
_cell.angle_gamma   90.00
#
_symmetry.space_group_name_H-M   'P 1'
#
loop_
_entity.id
_entity.type
_entity.pdbx_description
1 polymer ?
#
loop_
_entity_poly.entity_id
_entity_poly.type
_entity_poly.pdbx_seq_one_letter_code
_entity_poly.pdbx_strand_id
1 'polypeptide(L)'
;MTEHAHQARPPHRGRDTLLTIGAVLGSLCILLAAVSALFGLMPLIFRSGSMAPAIPSGSLAIAHTVPAADLRSGDVVSVINDQGSRITHRIVEVESFAGNTALLRLQGDANPEPDPRSYGVSSAERVLFHVDGLGYLAAWLRTVPGLVVLAILAAAVIRIAVRPDGSPLRNAQAPVTPLAVFVVVSAVGLSHTPGTDAAFVDNATARSGAFASKSEYVPQIAGTVGCNSKLILDQPDPVTLNWTHLGSPYQYRIILRDLDGRVWRTVDITDITAATGGTISYDLYGTDLPRRSLIWQYNAEIHTMLPGGTVSAAWRGRLVSQPVSLISHNQDLNCSPSGERDGTPAYVAPPASVACSTTGTGSATAATLTWPHVGTGVTYQVTVRNPSDGNFAYVTTVTTTPTSAGQPVTARIARTNLDTALITANIADAEIRSIQGNSYSTGFVAYRLDTTSTTGVTCSAPATGARSLPQSSASTTTTSTTSSPTASAGTSTSLGPTTTEGSPSTSGSPSAPTETDIVSALRSPSGLYSARLVRSEAGTYAVITAATGSEEYRTGASEGDALAWAETDELRIIGSSGEWVISRASGSWVRSAVVDPLPAPPPAPAPESAPTGEPAPSPVPEETPPEPAPTPSDDAPVGEPADDGSEG
;
A
#
# COMPACT_ATOMS: atom_id res chain seq x y z
N MET A 1 25.76 73.94 49.59
CA MET A 1 25.16 73.87 48.23
C MET A 1 26.31 73.54 47.29
N THR A 2 26.49 72.34 46.78
CA THR A 2 25.53 71.47 46.07
C THR A 2 25.89 69.99 46.28
N GLU A 3 24.90 69.16 46.57
CA GLU A 3 24.99 67.69 46.55
C GLU A 3 25.40 67.19 45.16
N HIS A 4 26.48 66.40 45.07
CA HIS A 4 26.71 65.51 43.94
C HIS A 4 26.37 64.08 44.37
N ALA A 5 25.18 63.64 43.98
CA ALA A 5 24.69 62.29 44.17
C ALA A 5 25.63 61.28 43.48
N HIS A 6 26.17 60.35 44.25
CA HIS A 6 26.89 59.19 43.75
C HIS A 6 25.87 58.21 43.15
N GLN A 7 25.64 58.25 41.84
CA GLN A 7 24.90 57.20 41.14
C GLN A 7 25.78 55.96 41.00
N ALA A 8 25.57 54.99 41.90
CA ALA A 8 26.13 53.65 41.78
C ALA A 8 25.61 52.98 40.49
N ARG A 9 26.52 52.71 39.55
CA ARG A 9 26.23 51.90 38.35
C ARG A 9 25.94 50.46 38.80
N PRO A 10 24.84 49.82 38.34
CA PRO A 10 24.53 48.44 38.70
C PRO A 10 25.57 47.47 38.12
N PRO A 11 25.82 46.34 38.78
CA PRO A 11 26.92 45.43 38.44
C PRO A 11 26.65 44.66 37.12
N HIS A 12 27.62 44.69 36.21
CA HIS A 12 27.63 43.97 34.93
C HIS A 12 27.69 42.42 35.02
N ARG A 13 27.62 41.85 36.24
CA ARG A 13 27.81 40.41 36.52
C ARG A 13 26.87 39.48 35.75
N GLY A 14 25.63 39.90 35.49
CA GLY A 14 24.66 39.06 34.78
C GLY A 14 25.01 38.82 33.30
N ARG A 15 25.66 39.80 32.66
CA ARG A 15 26.05 39.71 31.24
C ARG A 15 27.18 38.69 31.05
N ASP A 16 28.20 38.80 31.89
CA ASP A 16 29.39 37.95 31.78
C ASP A 16 29.04 36.50 32.11
N THR A 17 28.14 36.26 33.08
CA THR A 17 27.61 34.92 33.37
C THR A 17 26.82 34.35 32.19
N LEU A 18 25.94 35.12 31.55
CA LEU A 18 25.15 34.66 30.40
C LEU A 18 26.03 34.33 29.19
N LEU A 19 27.04 35.17 28.91
CA LEU A 19 28.00 34.94 27.82
C LEU A 19 28.88 33.72 28.10
N THR A 20 29.29 33.52 29.35
CA THR A 20 30.07 32.35 29.75
C THR A 20 29.23 31.07 29.61
N ILE A 21 27.97 31.08 30.06
CA ILE A 21 27.04 29.95 29.88
C ILE A 21 26.85 29.65 28.38
N GLY A 22 26.61 30.69 27.56
CA GLY A 22 26.44 30.53 26.12
C GLY A 22 27.70 29.98 25.43
N ALA A 23 28.89 30.47 25.80
CA ALA A 23 30.15 29.98 25.27
C ALA A 23 30.43 28.53 25.68
N VAL A 24 30.16 28.16 26.93
CA VAL A 24 30.29 26.78 27.43
C VAL A 24 29.33 25.86 26.68
N LEU A 25 28.05 26.20 26.58
CA LEU A 25 27.06 25.40 25.85
C LEU A 25 27.40 25.28 24.36
N GLY A 26 27.84 26.37 23.73
CA GLY A 26 28.27 26.37 22.34
C GLY A 26 29.50 25.50 22.10
N SER A 27 30.52 25.61 22.97
CA SER A 27 31.72 24.77 22.90
C SER A 27 31.41 23.29 23.12
N LEU A 28 30.51 22.97 24.06
CA LEU A 28 30.04 21.62 24.30
C LEU A 28 29.30 21.06 23.08
N CYS A 29 28.45 21.86 22.44
CA CYS A 29 27.76 21.47 21.20
C CYS A 29 28.75 21.16 20.06
N ILE A 30 29.78 21.99 19.88
CA ILE A 30 30.83 21.76 18.87
C ILE A 30 31.62 20.49 19.17
N LEU A 31 32.00 20.27 20.43
CA LEU A 31 32.70 19.06 20.85
C LEU A 31 31.86 17.82 20.59
N LEU A 32 30.57 17.83 20.95
CA LEU A 32 29.65 16.72 20.69
C LEU A 32 29.47 16.47 19.18
N ALA A 33 29.36 17.52 18.37
CA ALA A 33 29.27 17.38 16.91
C ALA A 33 30.55 16.78 16.31
N ALA A 34 31.72 17.20 16.79
CA ALA A 34 33.01 16.66 16.37
C ALA A 34 33.16 15.18 16.76
N VAL A 35 32.78 14.81 17.99
CA VAL A 35 32.76 13.41 18.45
C VAL A 35 31.81 12.58 17.59
N SER A 36 30.59 13.05 17.34
CA SER A 36 29.64 12.32 16.50
C SER A 36 30.16 12.10 15.07
N ALA A 37 30.81 13.10 14.48
CA ALA A 37 31.41 12.99 13.15
C ALA A 37 32.61 12.03 13.10
N LEU A 38 33.48 12.06 14.13
CA LEU A 38 34.67 11.21 14.19
C LEU A 38 34.35 9.73 14.48
N PHE A 39 33.32 9.47 15.28
CA PHE A 39 32.92 8.13 15.70
C PHE A 39 31.71 7.56 14.92
N GLY A 40 31.21 8.27 13.90
CA GLY A 40 30.08 7.83 13.09
C GLY A 40 28.78 7.66 13.88
N LEU A 41 28.56 8.50 14.90
CA LEU A 41 27.38 8.45 15.74
C LEU A 41 26.20 9.15 15.04
N MET A 42 25.09 8.43 14.90
CA MET A 42 23.89 8.87 14.21
C MET A 42 22.74 9.07 15.20
N PRO A 43 22.11 10.26 15.25
CA PRO A 43 20.91 10.45 16.04
C PRO A 43 19.70 9.83 15.34
N LEU A 44 18.89 9.07 16.07
CA LEU A 44 17.66 8.46 15.60
C LEU A 44 16.48 8.94 16.45
N ILE A 45 15.43 9.43 15.80
CA ILE A 45 14.19 9.87 16.47
C ILE A 45 13.16 8.76 16.34
N PHE A 46 12.71 8.24 17.49
CA PHE A 46 11.67 7.22 17.58
C PHE A 46 10.32 7.89 17.44
N ARG A 47 9.62 7.66 16.33
CA ARG A 47 8.33 8.32 16.06
C ARG A 47 7.14 7.55 16.61
N SER A 48 7.36 6.27 16.90
CA SER A 48 6.34 5.28 17.19
C SER A 48 6.65 4.53 18.48
N GLY A 49 5.65 3.79 18.97
CA GLY A 49 5.75 3.04 20.23
C GLY A 49 6.23 1.59 20.09
N SER A 50 6.76 1.13 18.96
CA SER A 50 7.03 -0.31 18.76
C SER A 50 8.15 -0.86 19.64
N MET A 51 9.00 0.01 20.17
CA MET A 51 10.07 -0.33 21.10
C MET A 51 9.69 -0.06 22.56
N ALA A 52 8.44 0.32 22.86
CA ALA A 52 7.96 0.48 24.23
C ALA A 52 7.84 -0.89 24.93
N PRO A 53 8.12 -1.00 26.24
CA PRO A 53 8.51 0.06 27.17
C PRO A 53 9.99 0.42 27.17
N ALA A 54 10.86 -0.33 26.48
CA ALA A 54 12.31 -0.16 26.57
C ALA A 54 12.81 1.15 25.97
N ILE A 55 12.20 1.61 24.86
CA ILE A 55 12.44 2.92 24.24
C ILE A 55 11.08 3.54 23.89
N PRO A 56 10.59 4.50 24.70
CA PRO A 56 9.32 5.17 24.45
C PRO A 56 9.31 6.00 23.15
N SER A 57 8.11 6.26 22.61
CA SER A 57 7.95 7.17 21.47
C SER A 57 8.37 8.61 21.83
N GLY A 58 8.99 9.29 20.87
CA GLY A 58 9.57 10.62 21.06
C GLY A 58 10.93 10.63 21.75
N SER A 59 11.55 9.47 21.94
CA SER A 59 12.95 9.37 22.40
C SER A 59 13.93 9.73 21.29
N LEU A 60 15.08 10.29 21.68
CA LEU A 60 16.24 10.46 20.82
C LEU A 60 17.29 9.42 21.20
N ALA A 61 17.65 8.54 20.29
CA ALA A 61 18.74 7.60 20.50
C ALA A 61 19.98 7.97 19.70
N ILE A 62 21.14 7.53 20.18
CA ILE A 62 22.39 7.59 19.45
C ILE A 62 22.75 6.17 19.03
N ALA A 63 22.95 5.98 17.72
CA ALA A 63 23.34 4.72 17.13
C ALA A 63 24.72 4.82 16.47
N HIS A 64 25.39 3.69 16.28
CA HIS A 64 26.61 3.59 15.47
C HIS A 64 26.45 2.47 14.44
N THR A 65 27.05 2.62 13.27
CA THR A 65 27.04 1.59 12.25
C THR A 65 27.97 0.44 12.63
N VAL A 66 27.45 -0.79 12.62
CA VAL A 66 28.14 -2.03 12.98
C VAL A 66 28.10 -3.01 11.81
N PRO A 67 29.22 -3.66 11.45
CA PRO A 67 29.22 -4.73 10.46
C PRO A 67 28.32 -5.90 10.88
N ALA A 68 27.71 -6.60 9.93
CA ALA A 68 26.81 -7.72 10.20
C ALA A 68 27.44 -8.82 11.10
N ALA A 69 28.76 -9.02 11.01
CA ALA A 69 29.50 -10.00 11.82
C ALA A 69 29.50 -9.71 13.34
N ASP A 70 29.28 -8.45 13.72
CA ASP A 70 29.32 -8.00 15.12
C ASP A 70 27.91 -7.82 15.73
N LEU A 71 26.86 -8.09 14.93
CA LEU A 71 25.47 -8.03 15.37
C LEU A 71 25.09 -9.31 16.12
N ARG A 72 24.38 -9.15 17.24
CA ARG A 72 23.99 -10.28 18.10
C ARG A 72 22.51 -10.23 18.44
N SER A 73 21.93 -11.39 18.73
CA SER A 73 20.60 -11.45 19.33
C SER A 73 20.57 -10.62 20.61
N GLY A 74 19.53 -9.81 20.76
CA GLY A 74 19.35 -8.82 21.82
C GLY A 74 19.71 -7.39 21.42
N ASP A 75 20.50 -7.17 20.37
CA ASP A 75 20.86 -5.82 19.91
C ASP A 75 19.63 -5.08 19.36
N VAL A 76 19.50 -3.78 19.66
CA VAL A 76 18.51 -2.92 19.02
C VAL A 76 19.13 -2.26 17.81
N VAL A 77 18.61 -2.57 16.63
CA VAL A 77 19.18 -2.14 15.36
C VAL A 77 18.17 -1.40 14.50
N SER A 78 18.66 -0.39 13.79
CA SER A 78 17.91 0.32 12.76
C SER A 78 18.33 -0.16 11.38
N VAL A 79 17.36 -0.61 10.60
CA VAL A 79 17.53 -1.16 9.24
C VAL A 79 16.58 -0.47 8.26
N ILE A 80 16.93 -0.48 6.98
CA ILE A 80 16.06 0.00 5.90
C ILE A 80 15.30 -1.21 5.34
N ASN A 81 13.97 -1.11 5.27
CA ASN A 81 13.13 -2.14 4.67
C ASN A 81 13.11 -2.05 3.13
N ASP A 82 12.45 -3.00 2.48
CA ASP A 82 12.26 -3.06 1.01
C ASP A 82 11.48 -1.85 0.45
N GLN A 83 10.75 -1.13 1.30
CA GLN A 83 10.02 0.09 0.95
C GLN A 83 10.84 1.37 1.18
N GLY A 84 12.10 1.26 1.60
CA GLY A 84 12.97 2.41 1.87
C GLY A 84 12.67 3.13 3.19
N SER A 85 11.76 2.62 4.01
CA SER A 85 11.49 3.14 5.36
C SER A 85 12.46 2.54 6.37
N ARG A 86 12.81 3.34 7.37
CA ARG A 86 13.75 2.97 8.42
C ARG A 86 12.99 2.43 9.63
N ILE A 87 13.26 1.19 9.99
CA ILE A 87 12.63 0.47 11.11
C ILE A 87 13.69 0.20 12.17
N THR A 88 13.34 0.39 13.44
CA THR A 88 14.23 0.08 14.57
C THR A 88 13.59 -0.95 15.48
N HIS A 89 14.16 -2.16 15.51
CA HIS A 89 13.65 -3.31 16.27
C HIS A 89 14.80 -4.08 16.93
N ARG A 90 14.47 -4.96 17.88
CA ARG A 90 15.44 -5.82 18.55
C ARG A 90 15.69 -7.08 17.73
N ILE A 91 16.95 -7.46 17.57
CA ILE A 91 17.32 -8.74 16.97
C ILE A 91 16.86 -9.86 17.91
N VAL A 92 15.91 -10.68 17.48
CA VAL A 92 15.54 -11.89 18.22
C VAL A 92 16.38 -13.07 17.77
N GLU A 93 16.74 -13.13 16.49
CA GLU A 93 17.57 -14.20 15.94
C GLU A 93 18.43 -13.70 14.77
N VAL A 94 19.64 -14.26 14.66
CA VAL A 94 20.49 -14.12 13.47
C VAL A 94 20.45 -15.48 12.76
N GLU A 95 19.66 -15.58 11.70
CA GLU A 95 19.30 -16.87 11.09
C GLU A 95 20.46 -17.49 10.31
N SER A 96 21.13 -16.70 9.47
CA SER A 96 22.20 -17.18 8.61
C SER A 96 23.13 -16.07 8.15
N PHE A 97 24.36 -16.45 7.79
CA PHE A 97 25.34 -15.57 7.15
C PHE A 97 25.59 -16.05 5.71
N ALA A 98 25.47 -15.14 4.76
CA ALA A 98 25.82 -15.35 3.36
C ALA A 98 26.91 -14.34 2.97
N GLY A 99 28.17 -14.75 3.05
CA GLY A 99 29.32 -13.86 2.87
C GLY A 99 29.34 -12.76 3.95
N ASN A 100 29.26 -11.49 3.53
CA ASN A 100 29.24 -10.32 4.42
C ASN A 100 27.83 -9.89 4.86
N THR A 101 26.78 -10.64 4.50
CA THR A 101 25.39 -10.31 4.81
C THR A 101 24.84 -11.27 5.86
N ALA A 102 24.21 -10.74 6.90
CA ALA A 102 23.44 -11.51 7.89
C ALA A 102 21.94 -11.37 7.62
N LEU A 103 21.21 -12.46 7.78
CA LEU A 103 19.75 -12.46 7.78
C LEU A 103 19.24 -12.33 9.22
N LEU A 104 18.65 -11.18 9.54
CA LEU A 104 18.22 -10.83 10.90
C LEU A 104 16.71 -10.99 11.04
N ARG A 105 16.27 -11.71 12.07
CA ARG A 105 14.88 -11.69 12.51
C ARG A 105 14.74 -10.64 13.61
N LEU A 106 13.90 -9.64 13.35
CA LEU A 106 13.72 -8.49 14.24
C LEU A 106 12.33 -8.55 14.90
N GLN A 107 12.19 -7.96 16.09
CA GLN A 107 10.91 -7.79 16.77
C GLN A 107 10.90 -6.46 17.51
N GLY A 108 9.82 -5.70 17.39
CA GLY A 108 9.57 -4.55 18.26
C GLY A 108 9.24 -5.02 19.68
N ASP A 109 9.80 -4.39 20.70
CA ASP A 109 9.57 -4.77 22.11
C ASP A 109 8.08 -4.69 22.54
N ALA A 110 7.28 -3.87 21.85
CA ALA A 110 5.83 -3.75 22.06
C ALA A 110 5.01 -4.73 21.20
N ASN A 111 5.63 -5.41 20.24
CA ASN A 111 4.94 -6.28 19.30
C ASN A 111 4.86 -7.70 19.86
N PRO A 112 3.70 -8.38 19.78
CA PRO A 112 3.51 -9.72 20.32
C PRO A 112 4.25 -10.81 19.53
N GLU A 113 4.52 -10.57 18.25
CA GLU A 113 5.19 -11.49 17.34
C GLU A 113 6.40 -10.82 16.67
N PRO A 114 7.43 -11.59 16.28
CA PRO A 114 8.51 -11.10 15.43
C PRO A 114 8.00 -10.55 14.10
N ASP A 115 8.81 -9.70 13.48
CA ASP A 115 8.53 -9.17 12.14
C ASP A 115 8.34 -10.34 11.16
N PRO A 116 7.33 -10.29 10.27
CA PRO A 116 6.97 -11.40 9.39
C PRO A 116 8.02 -11.70 8.30
N ARG A 117 9.07 -10.89 8.20
CA ARG A 117 10.15 -11.01 7.23
C ARG A 117 11.50 -10.80 7.91
N SER A 118 12.50 -11.54 7.46
CA SER A 118 13.88 -11.39 7.91
C SER A 118 14.61 -10.36 7.04
N TYR A 119 15.53 -9.61 7.65
CA TYR A 119 16.22 -8.48 7.04
C TYR A 119 17.67 -8.86 6.70
N GLY A 120 17.98 -8.93 5.41
CA GLY A 120 19.34 -9.15 4.93
C GLY A 120 20.15 -7.85 5.00
N VAL A 121 21.15 -7.78 5.88
CA VAL A 121 21.99 -6.57 6.05
C VAL A 121 23.47 -6.92 6.06
N SER A 122 24.29 -6.07 5.42
CA SER A 122 25.75 -6.12 5.52
C SER A 122 26.30 -5.29 6.68
N SER A 123 25.53 -4.29 7.12
CA SER A 123 25.76 -3.49 8.32
C SER A 123 24.44 -2.92 8.81
N ALA A 124 24.30 -2.70 10.10
CA ALA A 124 23.13 -2.05 10.70
C ALA A 124 23.53 -0.98 11.72
N GLU A 125 22.65 -0.02 11.95
CA GLU A 125 22.86 1.02 12.97
C GLU A 125 22.42 0.49 14.33
N ARG A 126 23.37 0.12 15.20
CA ARG A 126 23.08 -0.37 16.55
C ARG A 126 22.92 0.77 17.53
N VAL A 127 21.80 0.80 18.23
CA VAL A 127 21.48 1.77 19.28
C VAL A 127 22.40 1.56 20.48
N LEU A 128 23.08 2.63 20.92
CA LEU A 128 23.96 2.62 22.08
C LEU A 128 23.23 3.04 23.36
N PHE A 129 22.53 4.18 23.29
CA PHE A 129 21.75 4.74 24.38
C PHE A 129 20.66 5.66 23.84
N HIS A 130 19.66 5.94 24.67
CA HIS A 130 18.54 6.82 24.33
C HIS A 130 18.22 7.77 25.49
N VAL A 131 17.54 8.87 25.15
CA VAL A 131 17.01 9.85 26.11
C VAL A 131 15.55 10.11 25.77
N ASP A 132 14.68 9.82 26.74
CA ASP A 132 13.24 9.94 26.60
C ASP A 132 12.81 11.40 26.36
N GLY A 133 11.86 11.60 25.46
CA GLY A 133 11.24 12.90 25.16
C GLY A 133 12.11 13.89 24.38
N LEU A 134 13.43 13.69 24.29
CA LEU A 134 14.34 14.60 23.59
C LEU A 134 14.11 14.61 22.07
N GLY A 135 13.51 13.55 21.52
CA GLY A 135 13.08 13.48 20.12
C GLY A 135 11.98 14.50 19.79
N TYR A 136 11.05 14.79 20.72
CA TYR A 136 10.04 15.83 20.51
C TYR A 136 10.65 17.23 20.44
N LEU A 137 11.63 17.53 21.29
CA LEU A 137 12.35 18.80 21.25
C LEU A 137 13.14 18.94 19.94
N ALA A 138 13.85 17.88 19.53
CA ALA A 138 14.60 17.85 18.28
C ALA A 138 13.68 18.02 17.05
N ALA A 139 12.51 17.38 17.05
CA ALA A 139 11.51 17.53 15.99
C ALA A 139 10.92 18.96 15.96
N TRP A 140 10.60 19.54 17.12
CA TRP A 140 10.05 20.89 17.22
C TRP A 140 11.04 21.96 16.74
N LEU A 141 12.33 21.83 17.08
CA LEU A 141 13.38 22.75 16.64
C LEU A 141 13.57 22.79 15.11
N ARG A 142 13.10 21.77 14.38
CA ARG A 142 13.11 21.73 12.90
C ARG A 142 11.93 22.45 12.26
N THR A 143 10.91 22.81 13.03
CA THR A 143 9.78 23.57 12.51
C THR A 143 10.18 25.02 12.25
N VAL A 144 9.45 25.71 11.35
CA VAL A 144 9.69 27.14 11.08
C VAL A 144 9.67 27.98 12.37
N PRO A 145 8.69 27.82 13.29
CA PRO A 145 8.73 28.51 14.58
C PRO A 145 9.97 28.18 15.41
N GLY A 146 10.38 26.91 15.47
CA GLY A 146 11.58 26.49 16.21
C GLY A 146 12.86 27.13 15.68
N LEU A 147 13.02 27.18 14.35
CA LEU A 147 14.15 27.85 13.70
C LEU A 147 14.15 29.37 13.94
N VAL A 148 12.98 30.01 13.94
CA VAL A 148 12.85 31.44 14.27
C VAL A 148 13.27 31.71 15.71
N VAL A 149 12.85 30.89 16.66
CA VAL A 149 13.27 31.02 18.07
C VAL A 149 14.78 30.85 18.20
N LEU A 150 15.37 29.87 17.52
CA LEU A 150 16.82 29.66 17.52
C LEU A 150 17.57 30.86 16.93
N ALA A 151 17.08 31.42 15.82
CA ALA A 151 17.65 32.61 15.19
C ALA A 151 17.58 33.84 16.10
N ILE A 152 16.46 34.04 16.81
CA ILE A 152 16.31 35.13 17.79
C ILE A 152 17.27 34.97 18.96
N LEU A 153 17.42 33.75 19.50
CA LEU A 153 18.37 33.47 20.58
C LEU A 153 19.81 33.72 20.14
N ALA A 154 20.19 33.26 18.93
CA ALA A 154 21.51 33.53 18.37
C ALA A 154 21.75 35.04 18.17
N ALA A 155 20.76 35.77 17.63
CA ALA A 155 20.84 37.21 17.46
C ALA A 155 20.91 37.97 18.80
N ALA A 156 20.22 37.50 19.84
CA ALA A 156 20.28 38.06 21.18
C ALA A 156 21.67 37.87 21.79
N VAL A 157 22.27 36.68 21.68
CA VAL A 157 23.64 36.40 22.14
C VAL A 157 24.65 37.26 21.38
N ILE A 158 24.55 37.35 20.05
CA ILE A 158 25.42 38.21 19.23
C ILE A 158 25.26 39.68 19.63
N ARG A 159 24.02 40.15 19.82
CA ARG A 159 23.76 41.54 20.25
C ARG A 159 24.36 41.83 21.62
N ILE A 160 24.31 40.87 22.56
CA ILE A 160 24.91 41.03 23.89
C ILE A 160 26.44 41.03 23.79
N ALA A 161 27.03 40.21 22.91
CA ALA A 161 28.46 40.14 22.67
C ALA A 161 29.04 41.36 21.93
N VAL A 162 28.27 41.99 21.02
CA VAL A 162 28.74 43.07 20.13
C VAL A 162 28.42 44.48 20.68
N ARG A 163 27.80 44.62 21.86
CA ARG A 163 27.63 45.96 22.45
C ARG A 163 29.01 46.56 22.74
N PRO A 164 29.38 47.69 22.10
CA PRO A 164 30.66 48.32 22.35
C PRO A 164 30.65 48.85 23.78
N ASP A 165 31.41 48.22 24.65
CA ASP A 165 31.74 48.82 25.94
C ASP A 165 32.56 50.07 25.62
N GLY A 166 31.96 51.24 25.86
CA GLY A 166 32.61 52.54 25.77
C GLY A 166 33.70 52.67 26.84
N SER A 167 34.80 51.95 26.64
CA SER A 167 36.05 52.14 27.35
C SER A 167 37.09 52.56 26.32
N PRO A 168 37.54 53.83 26.32
CA PRO A 168 38.63 54.24 25.46
C PRO A 168 39.93 53.68 26.05
N LEU A 169 40.70 53.00 25.19
CA LEU A 169 42.15 52.77 25.26
C LEU A 169 42.67 51.79 26.32
N ARG A 170 43.06 50.57 25.88
CA ARG A 170 44.48 50.18 25.76
C ARG A 170 44.65 48.82 25.07
N ASN A 171 45.50 48.83 24.05
CA ASN A 171 46.15 47.70 23.37
C ASN A 171 45.92 46.30 23.92
N ALA A 172 45.18 45.49 23.16
CA ALA A 172 45.65 44.18 22.72
C ALA A 172 44.90 43.85 21.42
N GLN A 173 45.64 43.66 20.33
CA GLN A 173 45.13 43.04 19.12
C GLN A 173 44.63 41.64 19.49
N ALA A 174 43.31 41.46 19.51
CA ALA A 174 42.71 40.14 19.36
C ALA A 174 41.93 40.17 18.04
N PRO A 175 42.27 39.33 17.05
CA PRO A 175 41.52 39.26 15.81
C PRO A 175 40.14 38.69 16.14
N VAL A 176 39.12 39.55 16.16
CA VAL A 176 37.74 39.12 16.28
C VAL A 176 37.30 38.61 14.91
N THR A 177 37.73 37.38 14.60
CA THR A 177 37.38 36.58 13.43
C THR A 177 37.15 35.16 13.92
N PRO A 178 36.19 34.35 13.43
CA PRO A 178 34.93 34.60 12.73
C PRO A 178 33.81 33.76 13.40
N LEU A 179 33.36 34.10 14.61
CA LEU A 179 32.43 33.24 15.36
C LEU A 179 30.97 33.29 14.88
N ALA A 180 30.62 34.29 14.05
CA ALA A 180 29.23 34.53 13.62
C ALA A 180 28.79 33.68 12.42
N VAL A 181 29.71 33.00 11.72
CA VAL A 181 29.38 32.21 10.50
C VAL A 181 29.18 30.72 10.80
N PHE A 182 29.70 30.20 11.93
CA PHE A 182 29.62 28.75 12.23
C PHE A 182 28.37 28.30 13.00
N VAL A 183 27.57 29.21 13.56
CA VAL A 183 26.31 28.85 14.23
C VAL A 183 25.24 28.38 13.23
N VAL A 184 25.33 28.81 11.97
CA VAL A 184 24.45 28.32 10.89
C VAL A 184 24.83 26.90 10.45
N VAL A 185 26.11 26.51 10.55
CA VAL A 185 26.59 25.18 10.10
C VAL A 185 26.18 24.06 11.06
N SER A 186 25.98 24.35 12.35
CA SER A 186 25.52 23.34 13.33
C SER A 186 24.01 23.02 13.20
N ALA A 187 23.21 23.98 12.72
CA ALA A 187 21.78 23.76 12.45
C ALA A 187 21.54 22.89 11.21
N VAL A 188 22.46 22.91 10.24
CA VAL A 188 22.41 22.08 9.03
C VAL A 188 22.80 20.62 9.30
N GLY A 189 23.59 20.33 10.34
CA GLY A 189 23.87 18.94 10.76
C GLY A 189 22.64 18.17 11.25
N LEU A 190 21.62 18.88 11.76
CA LEU A 190 20.36 18.28 12.20
C LEU A 190 19.35 18.06 11.07
N SER A 191 19.57 18.58 9.86
CA SER A 191 18.61 18.40 8.76
C SER A 191 18.62 16.99 8.15
N HIS A 192 19.58 16.14 8.54
CA HIS A 192 19.74 14.78 8.01
C HIS A 192 19.51 13.66 9.02
N THR A 193 18.98 13.91 10.23
CA THR A 193 18.72 12.75 11.10
C THR A 193 17.52 11.97 10.55
N PRO A 194 17.71 10.69 10.22
CA PRO A 194 16.61 9.84 9.79
C PRO A 194 15.59 9.72 10.93
N GLY A 195 14.30 9.87 10.62
CA GLY A 195 13.24 9.38 11.50
C GLY A 195 13.13 7.87 11.35
N THR A 196 12.78 7.17 12.42
CA THR A 196 12.50 5.73 12.35
C THR A 196 11.01 5.52 12.60
N ASP A 197 10.34 4.92 11.63
CA ASP A 197 8.92 4.61 11.70
C ASP A 197 8.75 3.23 12.36
N ALA A 198 7.66 2.99 13.10
CA ALA A 198 7.29 1.62 13.45
C ALA A 198 6.47 1.04 12.32
N ALA A 199 6.61 -0.28 12.12
CA ALA A 199 5.70 -1.01 11.28
C ALA A 199 4.24 -1.06 11.84
N PHE A 200 3.99 -0.71 13.11
CA PHE A 200 2.69 -1.01 13.76
C PHE A 200 2.11 -0.02 14.80
N VAL A 201 2.59 1.23 14.95
CA VAL A 201 2.05 2.12 16.02
C VAL A 201 1.84 3.60 15.65
N ASP A 202 1.44 3.88 14.41
CA ASP A 202 0.89 5.21 14.09
C ASP A 202 -0.64 5.21 14.21
N ASN A 203 -1.18 6.13 15.01
CA ASN A 203 -2.58 6.50 14.90
C ASN A 203 -2.77 7.26 13.59
N ALA A 204 -3.04 6.52 12.52
CA ALA A 204 -3.24 7.06 11.19
C ALA A 204 -4.53 7.89 11.16
N THR A 205 -4.41 9.21 11.20
CA THR A 205 -5.48 10.07 10.67
C THR A 205 -5.39 10.00 9.15
N ALA A 206 -6.04 9.01 8.55
CA ALA A 206 -6.03 8.81 7.11
C ALA A 206 -6.72 9.97 6.39
N ARG A 207 -5.93 10.84 5.74
CA ARG A 207 -6.37 11.47 4.50
C ARG A 207 -6.21 10.42 3.40
N SER A 208 -7.25 9.58 3.23
CA SER A 208 -7.46 8.63 2.13
C SER A 208 -6.19 8.22 1.36
N GLY A 209 -5.43 7.28 1.90
CA GLY A 209 -4.41 6.52 1.17
C GLY A 209 -4.88 5.08 1.04
N ALA A 210 -4.92 4.55 -0.18
CA ALA A 210 -5.31 3.16 -0.42
C ALA A 210 -4.13 2.24 -0.07
N PHE A 211 -4.27 1.44 0.99
CA PHE A 211 -3.37 0.31 1.21
C PHE A 211 -3.58 -0.69 0.07
N ALA A 212 -2.54 -0.98 -0.71
CA ALA A 212 -2.59 -1.95 -1.78
C ALA A 212 -1.91 -3.25 -1.33
N SER A 213 -2.66 -4.35 -1.30
CA SER A 213 -2.06 -5.69 -1.19
C SER A 213 -1.40 -6.05 -2.53
N LYS A 214 -0.47 -7.01 -2.56
CA LYS A 214 -0.13 -7.62 -3.86
C LYS A 214 -1.26 -8.55 -4.27
N SER A 215 -1.55 -8.62 -5.56
CA SER A 215 -2.56 -9.51 -6.14
C SER A 215 -2.38 -10.98 -5.79
N GLU A 216 -1.15 -11.43 -5.49
CA GLU A 216 -0.86 -12.80 -5.09
C GLU A 216 -1.37 -13.13 -3.67
N TYR A 217 -1.51 -12.14 -2.80
CA TYR A 217 -1.98 -12.30 -1.42
C TYR A 217 -3.48 -12.06 -1.28
N VAL A 218 -4.16 -11.58 -2.33
CA VAL A 218 -5.62 -11.50 -2.33
C VAL A 218 -6.15 -12.92 -2.60
N PRO A 219 -6.93 -13.51 -1.67
CA PRO A 219 -7.35 -14.90 -1.80
C PRO A 219 -8.25 -15.08 -3.01
N GLN A 220 -8.14 -16.22 -3.69
CA GLN A 220 -9.12 -16.67 -4.66
C GLN A 220 -10.46 -16.95 -3.95
N ILE A 221 -11.57 -16.86 -4.68
CA ILE A 221 -12.88 -17.25 -4.13
C ILE A 221 -12.88 -18.70 -3.65
N ALA A 222 -13.58 -18.96 -2.54
CA ALA A 222 -13.71 -20.29 -1.95
C ALA A 222 -14.95 -21.01 -2.46
N GLY A 223 -14.92 -22.35 -2.42
CA GLY A 223 -16.03 -23.19 -2.85
C GLY A 223 -16.13 -23.35 -4.37
N THR A 224 -17.30 -23.78 -4.82
CA THR A 224 -17.61 -23.99 -6.24
C THR A 224 -18.37 -22.81 -6.81
N VAL A 225 -18.08 -22.47 -8.07
CA VAL A 225 -18.84 -21.49 -8.84
C VAL A 225 -20.00 -22.20 -9.52
N GLY A 226 -21.23 -21.83 -9.22
CA GLY A 226 -22.40 -22.27 -9.97
C GLY A 226 -22.64 -21.39 -11.20
N CYS A 227 -23.29 -21.98 -12.20
CA CYS A 227 -23.68 -21.31 -13.43
C CYS A 227 -25.07 -21.80 -13.84
N ASN A 228 -25.99 -20.87 -14.10
CA ASN A 228 -27.33 -21.17 -14.60
C ASN A 228 -27.61 -20.33 -15.86
N SER A 229 -27.90 -20.98 -16.98
CA SER A 229 -28.42 -20.29 -18.17
C SER A 229 -29.83 -19.77 -17.86
N LYS A 230 -30.10 -18.50 -18.16
CA LYS A 230 -31.44 -17.91 -18.08
C LYS A 230 -31.95 -17.67 -19.49
N LEU A 231 -33.23 -17.99 -19.71
CA LEU A 231 -33.95 -17.67 -20.93
C LEU A 231 -34.79 -16.41 -20.70
N ILE A 232 -34.53 -15.35 -21.46
CA ILE A 232 -35.30 -14.10 -21.39
C ILE A 232 -35.93 -13.84 -22.77
N LEU A 233 -37.25 -13.68 -22.79
CA LEU A 233 -37.96 -13.41 -24.04
C LEU A 233 -37.62 -12.00 -24.56
N ASP A 234 -37.32 -11.90 -25.86
CA ASP A 234 -36.99 -10.66 -26.58
C ASP A 234 -35.74 -9.90 -26.06
N GLN A 235 -34.82 -10.57 -25.37
CA GLN A 235 -33.54 -10.03 -24.90
C GLN A 235 -32.42 -11.10 -25.01
N PRO A 236 -31.14 -10.70 -25.04
CA PRO A 236 -30.04 -11.65 -24.95
C PRO A 236 -30.08 -12.46 -23.65
N ASP A 237 -29.92 -13.78 -23.75
CA ASP A 237 -29.91 -14.70 -22.62
C ASP A 237 -28.62 -14.55 -21.79
N PRO A 238 -28.70 -14.15 -20.50
CA PRO A 238 -27.54 -14.11 -19.64
C PRO A 238 -27.25 -15.47 -18.99
N VAL A 239 -26.04 -15.61 -18.48
CA VAL A 239 -25.71 -16.66 -17.50
C VAL A 239 -25.65 -16.05 -16.10
N THR A 240 -26.31 -16.68 -15.14
CA THR A 240 -26.16 -16.34 -13.73
C THR A 240 -24.99 -17.10 -13.14
N LEU A 241 -23.95 -16.38 -12.72
CA LEU A 241 -22.86 -16.92 -11.95
C LEU A 241 -23.17 -16.78 -10.47
N ASN A 242 -22.91 -17.82 -9.68
CA ASN A 242 -23.06 -17.76 -8.23
C ASN A 242 -21.82 -18.32 -7.52
N TRP A 243 -21.42 -17.68 -6.43
CA TRP A 243 -20.25 -18.07 -5.63
C TRP A 243 -20.41 -17.61 -4.18
N THR A 244 -19.60 -18.18 -3.30
CA THR A 244 -19.62 -17.84 -1.87
C THR A 244 -18.83 -16.57 -1.58
N HIS A 245 -19.45 -15.64 -0.85
CA HIS A 245 -18.83 -14.42 -0.38
C HIS A 245 -17.81 -14.72 0.73
N LEU A 246 -16.56 -14.27 0.56
CA LEU A 246 -15.49 -14.41 1.55
C LEU A 246 -15.67 -13.53 2.79
N GLY A 247 -16.60 -12.58 2.77
CA GLY A 247 -16.81 -11.60 3.84
C GLY A 247 -16.18 -10.23 3.56
N SER A 248 -16.55 -9.24 4.37
CA SER A 248 -15.91 -7.93 4.33
C SER A 248 -14.41 -8.05 4.64
N PRO A 249 -13.50 -7.35 3.92
CA PRO A 249 -13.77 -6.26 2.97
C PRO A 249 -13.82 -6.68 1.49
N TYR A 250 -13.94 -7.97 1.17
CA TYR A 250 -13.71 -8.48 -0.18
C TYR A 250 -14.79 -8.08 -1.18
N GLN A 251 -14.38 -7.50 -2.30
CA GLN A 251 -15.19 -7.22 -3.50
C GLN A 251 -14.85 -8.22 -4.62
N TYR A 252 -15.52 -8.17 -5.78
CA TYR A 252 -15.23 -9.11 -6.87
C TYR A 252 -15.15 -8.45 -8.23
N ARG A 253 -14.28 -8.99 -9.10
CA ARG A 253 -14.19 -8.63 -10.50
C ARG A 253 -14.44 -9.86 -11.35
N ILE A 254 -15.36 -9.73 -12.30
CA ILE A 254 -15.62 -10.76 -13.31
C ILE A 254 -14.90 -10.35 -14.59
N ILE A 255 -14.07 -11.24 -15.14
CA ILE A 255 -13.43 -11.07 -16.44
C ILE A 255 -13.95 -12.14 -17.38
N LEU A 256 -14.57 -11.74 -18.49
CA LEU A 256 -14.94 -12.66 -19.56
C LEU A 256 -13.82 -12.69 -20.59
N ARG A 257 -13.12 -13.80 -20.71
CA ARG A 257 -11.97 -14.00 -21.59
C ARG A 257 -12.23 -15.13 -22.56
N ASP A 258 -11.94 -14.98 -23.84
CA ASP A 258 -11.97 -16.14 -24.74
C ASP A 258 -10.78 -17.09 -24.48
N LEU A 259 -10.84 -18.28 -25.07
CA LEU A 259 -9.78 -19.28 -24.91
C LEU A 259 -8.46 -18.87 -25.58
N ASP A 260 -8.48 -17.89 -26.49
CA ASP A 260 -7.29 -17.30 -27.10
C ASP A 260 -6.63 -16.26 -26.17
N GLY A 261 -7.20 -16.03 -24.99
CA GLY A 261 -6.68 -15.15 -23.96
C GLY A 261 -7.18 -13.72 -24.01
N ARG A 262 -8.02 -13.37 -25.00
CA ARG A 262 -8.52 -12.02 -25.24
C ARG A 262 -9.67 -11.71 -24.27
N VAL A 263 -9.55 -10.58 -23.58
CA VAL A 263 -10.57 -10.11 -22.65
C VAL A 263 -11.68 -9.39 -23.41
N TRP A 264 -12.92 -9.84 -23.23
CA TRP A 264 -14.12 -9.25 -23.83
C TRP A 264 -14.87 -8.35 -22.86
N ARG A 265 -14.91 -8.70 -21.57
CA ARG A 265 -15.64 -7.94 -20.56
C ARG A 265 -14.89 -7.92 -19.23
N THR A 266 -15.01 -6.82 -18.51
CA THR A 266 -14.57 -6.70 -17.12
C THR A 266 -15.64 -5.98 -16.33
N VAL A 267 -16.10 -6.59 -15.24
CA VAL A 267 -17.17 -6.05 -14.38
C VAL A 267 -16.67 -6.04 -12.95
N ASP A 268 -16.85 -4.91 -12.26
CA ASP A 268 -16.57 -4.79 -10.83
C ASP A 268 -17.87 -4.83 -10.04
N ILE A 269 -17.86 -5.65 -8.98
CA ILE A 269 -18.95 -5.82 -8.03
C ILE A 269 -18.45 -5.32 -6.68
N THR A 270 -18.79 -4.07 -6.38
CA THR A 270 -18.31 -3.35 -5.19
C THR A 270 -19.36 -3.24 -4.09
N ASP A 271 -20.65 -3.22 -4.46
CA ASP A 271 -21.78 -3.04 -3.55
C ASP A 271 -22.30 -4.40 -3.10
N ILE A 272 -21.64 -4.98 -2.12
CA ILE A 272 -21.93 -6.34 -1.64
C ILE A 272 -22.74 -6.30 -0.37
N THR A 273 -23.94 -6.85 -0.44
CA THR A 273 -24.88 -6.96 0.69
C THR A 273 -24.90 -8.35 1.32
N ALA A 274 -24.27 -9.34 0.68
CA ALA A 274 -24.17 -10.70 1.20
C ALA A 274 -23.26 -10.75 2.45
N ALA A 275 -23.68 -11.49 3.49
CA ALA A 275 -22.85 -11.77 4.65
C ALA A 275 -21.72 -12.76 4.31
N THR A 276 -20.70 -12.86 5.16
CA THR A 276 -19.64 -13.86 5.04
C THR A 276 -20.23 -15.27 4.92
N GLY A 277 -19.80 -16.04 3.92
CA GLY A 277 -20.36 -17.36 3.61
C GLY A 277 -21.68 -17.34 2.84
N GLY A 278 -22.30 -16.17 2.64
CA GLY A 278 -23.50 -16.01 1.82
C GLY A 278 -23.22 -16.13 0.32
N THR A 279 -24.25 -16.39 -0.48
CA THR A 279 -24.11 -16.53 -1.94
C THR A 279 -24.23 -15.17 -2.62
N ILE A 280 -23.26 -14.84 -3.47
CA ILE A 280 -23.36 -13.74 -4.44
C ILE A 280 -23.84 -14.33 -5.75
N SER A 281 -24.77 -13.63 -6.40
CA SER A 281 -25.26 -13.97 -7.73
C SER A 281 -25.10 -12.78 -8.66
N TYR A 282 -24.58 -13.00 -9.86
CA TYR A 282 -24.43 -11.96 -10.88
C TYR A 282 -24.85 -12.49 -12.25
N ASP A 283 -25.70 -11.72 -12.95
CA ASP A 283 -26.13 -12.01 -14.31
C ASP A 283 -25.14 -11.43 -15.31
N LEU A 284 -24.38 -12.30 -15.96
CA LEU A 284 -23.41 -11.94 -16.98
C LEU A 284 -24.09 -12.00 -18.35
N TYR A 285 -24.20 -10.84 -19.00
CA TYR A 285 -24.80 -10.70 -20.31
C TYR A 285 -23.76 -10.75 -21.42
N GLY A 286 -24.12 -11.41 -22.53
CA GLY A 286 -23.36 -11.41 -23.78
C GLY A 286 -23.75 -10.30 -24.73
N THR A 287 -24.48 -9.29 -24.25
CA THR A 287 -24.67 -8.02 -24.97
C THR A 287 -23.32 -7.61 -25.54
N ASP A 288 -23.29 -7.03 -26.74
CA ASP A 288 -22.06 -6.41 -27.27
C ASP A 288 -20.93 -7.40 -27.64
N LEU A 289 -21.19 -8.71 -27.56
CA LEU A 289 -20.29 -9.73 -28.09
C LEU A 289 -20.48 -9.88 -29.61
N PRO A 290 -19.40 -10.21 -30.33
CA PRO A 290 -19.40 -10.31 -31.78
C PRO A 290 -20.24 -11.50 -32.21
N ARG A 291 -20.72 -11.45 -33.45
CA ARG A 291 -21.36 -12.60 -34.08
C ARG A 291 -20.32 -13.69 -34.32
N ARG A 292 -20.67 -14.93 -33.98
CA ARG A 292 -19.82 -16.10 -34.18
C ARG A 292 -20.48 -17.06 -35.15
N SER A 293 -19.70 -17.54 -36.12
CA SER A 293 -20.09 -18.56 -37.09
C SER A 293 -19.93 -19.99 -36.56
N LEU A 294 -19.30 -20.14 -35.39
CA LEU A 294 -19.10 -21.39 -34.65
C LEU A 294 -19.37 -21.12 -33.16
N ILE A 295 -19.68 -22.18 -32.39
CA ILE A 295 -19.84 -22.04 -30.94
C ILE A 295 -18.53 -21.53 -30.37
N TRP A 296 -18.59 -20.40 -29.65
CA TRP A 296 -17.42 -19.78 -29.07
C TRP A 296 -17.41 -19.96 -27.56
N GLN A 297 -16.24 -20.19 -26.97
CA GLN A 297 -16.11 -20.43 -25.54
C GLN A 297 -15.29 -19.34 -24.86
N TYR A 298 -15.69 -19.03 -23.63
CA TYR A 298 -15.11 -18.00 -22.78
C TYR A 298 -14.89 -18.55 -21.36
N ASN A 299 -13.78 -18.20 -20.73
CA ASN A 299 -13.61 -18.27 -19.29
C ASN A 299 -14.30 -17.05 -18.66
N ALA A 300 -15.32 -17.28 -17.85
CA ALA A 300 -15.85 -16.28 -16.94
C ALA A 300 -15.09 -16.37 -15.61
N GLU A 301 -14.02 -15.60 -15.51
CA GLU A 301 -13.05 -15.58 -14.40
C GLU A 301 -13.62 -14.70 -13.27
N ILE A 302 -13.72 -15.22 -12.05
CA ILE A 302 -14.10 -14.45 -10.87
C ILE A 302 -12.84 -14.25 -10.02
N HIS A 303 -12.48 -12.99 -9.86
CA HIS A 303 -11.37 -12.53 -9.04
C HIS A 303 -11.91 -11.85 -7.79
N THR A 304 -11.26 -12.09 -6.66
CA THR A 304 -11.45 -11.30 -5.44
C THR A 304 -10.72 -9.96 -5.56
N MET A 305 -11.29 -8.90 -5.00
CA MET A 305 -10.74 -7.55 -4.93
C MET A 305 -10.77 -7.00 -3.50
N LEU A 306 -9.89 -6.04 -3.21
CA LEU A 306 -9.93 -5.25 -1.98
C LEU A 306 -10.42 -3.82 -2.26
N PRO A 307 -11.06 -3.14 -1.28
CA PRO A 307 -11.42 -1.73 -1.37
C PRO A 307 -10.13 -0.90 -1.43
N GLY A 308 -9.74 -0.48 -2.63
CA GLY A 308 -8.39 0.00 -2.94
C GLY A 308 -7.91 -0.42 -4.33
N GLY A 309 -8.63 -1.36 -4.97
CA GLY A 309 -8.47 -1.73 -6.38
C GLY A 309 -7.42 -2.82 -6.63
N THR A 310 -6.89 -3.43 -5.58
CA THR A 310 -6.07 -4.64 -5.75
C THR A 310 -6.97 -5.80 -6.12
N VAL A 311 -6.63 -6.49 -7.21
CA VAL A 311 -7.35 -7.66 -7.71
C VAL A 311 -6.46 -8.89 -7.57
N SER A 312 -7.02 -10.00 -7.13
CA SER A 312 -6.34 -11.30 -7.06
C SER A 312 -5.81 -11.74 -8.41
N ALA A 313 -4.61 -12.35 -8.43
CA ALA A 313 -4.08 -12.99 -9.63
C ALA A 313 -4.77 -14.34 -9.88
N ALA A 314 -5.00 -15.09 -8.79
CA ALA A 314 -5.76 -16.32 -8.81
C ALA A 314 -7.25 -16.04 -9.06
N TRP A 315 -7.89 -16.85 -9.91
CA TRP A 315 -9.31 -16.73 -10.23
C TRP A 315 -9.96 -18.09 -10.33
N ARG A 316 -11.24 -18.16 -9.99
CA ARG A 316 -12.07 -19.35 -10.18
C ARG A 316 -13.33 -18.94 -10.91
N GLY A 317 -13.92 -19.83 -11.69
CA GLY A 317 -14.88 -19.43 -12.69
C GLY A 317 -15.50 -20.60 -13.43
N ARG A 318 -16.22 -20.26 -14.50
CA ARG A 318 -16.93 -21.23 -15.34
C ARG A 318 -16.65 -20.98 -16.80
N LEU A 319 -16.68 -22.06 -17.58
CA LEU A 319 -16.71 -21.92 -19.03
C LEU A 319 -18.12 -21.53 -19.46
N VAL A 320 -18.22 -20.48 -20.25
CA VAL A 320 -19.46 -19.95 -20.81
C VAL A 320 -19.34 -20.02 -22.32
N SER A 321 -20.37 -20.48 -23.00
CA SER A 321 -20.42 -20.60 -24.45
C SER A 321 -21.40 -19.63 -25.06
N GLN A 322 -21.02 -19.03 -26.18
CA GLN A 322 -21.91 -18.28 -27.06
C GLN A 322 -22.28 -19.19 -28.24
N PRO A 323 -23.57 -19.49 -28.46
CA PRO A 323 -24.02 -20.36 -29.54
C PRO A 323 -23.83 -19.69 -30.90
N VAL A 324 -23.89 -20.50 -31.97
CA VAL A 324 -23.90 -19.99 -33.35
C VAL A 324 -25.18 -19.20 -33.58
N SER A 325 -25.06 -17.97 -34.06
CA SER A 325 -26.24 -17.18 -34.39
C SER A 325 -26.79 -17.55 -35.76
N LEU A 326 -28.02 -18.06 -35.82
CA LEU A 326 -28.77 -18.23 -37.07
C LEU A 326 -29.86 -17.15 -37.26
N ILE A 327 -30.50 -16.66 -36.18
CA ILE A 327 -31.46 -15.53 -36.20
C ILE A 327 -31.52 -14.85 -34.81
N SER A 328 -31.76 -13.53 -34.79
CA SER A 328 -32.18 -12.59 -33.71
C SER A 328 -31.45 -12.46 -32.36
N HIS A 329 -30.70 -13.44 -31.85
CA HIS A 329 -30.04 -13.30 -30.53
C HIS A 329 -28.57 -13.76 -30.56
N ASN A 330 -27.70 -13.01 -31.26
CA ASN A 330 -26.27 -13.32 -31.35
C ASN A 330 -25.45 -13.01 -30.09
N GLN A 331 -26.12 -12.75 -28.98
CA GLN A 331 -25.57 -12.24 -27.73
C GLN A 331 -25.90 -13.17 -26.55
N ASP A 332 -26.50 -14.32 -26.83
CA ASP A 332 -26.85 -15.31 -25.82
C ASP A 332 -25.60 -15.96 -25.24
N LEU A 333 -25.62 -16.14 -23.93
CA LEU A 333 -24.62 -16.89 -23.20
C LEU A 333 -25.27 -18.11 -22.59
N ASN A 334 -24.56 -19.24 -22.68
CA ASN A 334 -24.96 -20.49 -22.08
C ASN A 334 -23.86 -21.02 -21.18
N CYS A 335 -24.23 -21.59 -20.04
CA CYS A 335 -23.28 -22.32 -19.20
C CYS A 335 -22.76 -23.53 -19.98
N SER A 336 -21.44 -23.64 -20.13
CA SER A 336 -20.86 -24.81 -20.77
C SER A 336 -20.97 -26.03 -19.84
N PRO A 337 -21.24 -27.23 -20.38
CA PRO A 337 -21.25 -28.46 -19.59
C PRO A 337 -19.85 -28.86 -19.09
N SER A 338 -18.78 -28.38 -19.75
CA SER A 338 -17.43 -28.48 -19.23
C SER A 338 -17.35 -27.68 -17.93
N GLY A 339 -17.01 -28.37 -16.84
CA GLY A 339 -17.13 -27.88 -15.47
C GLY A 339 -16.31 -26.64 -15.11
N GLU A 340 -16.20 -26.42 -13.81
CA GLU A 340 -15.48 -25.31 -13.21
C GLU A 340 -14.05 -25.17 -13.73
N ARG A 341 -13.57 -23.92 -13.78
CA ARG A 341 -12.21 -23.56 -14.19
C ARG A 341 -11.58 -22.73 -13.09
N ASP A 342 -10.32 -22.96 -12.85
CA ASP A 342 -9.49 -22.08 -12.05
C ASP A 342 -8.13 -21.88 -12.69
N GLY A 343 -7.51 -20.77 -12.33
CA GLY A 343 -6.19 -20.41 -12.82
C GLY A 343 -5.47 -19.53 -11.82
N THR A 344 -4.15 -19.72 -11.75
CA THR A 344 -3.22 -18.89 -10.99
C THR A 344 -2.19 -18.27 -11.95
N PRO A 345 -2.63 -17.45 -12.94
CA PRO A 345 -1.71 -16.82 -13.87
C PRO A 345 -0.72 -15.94 -13.10
N ALA A 346 0.53 -15.88 -13.59
CA ALA A 346 1.54 -15.01 -13.04
C ALA A 346 1.03 -13.56 -13.04
N TYR A 347 1.25 -12.84 -11.94
CA TYR A 347 0.80 -11.46 -11.84
C TYR A 347 1.51 -10.58 -12.87
N VAL A 348 0.72 -9.90 -13.69
CA VAL A 348 1.20 -8.86 -14.60
C VAL A 348 0.68 -7.52 -14.14
N ALA A 349 1.59 -6.63 -13.75
CA ALA A 349 1.21 -5.30 -13.30
C ALA A 349 0.58 -4.47 -14.43
N PRO A 350 -0.61 -3.88 -14.22
CA PRO A 350 -1.22 -3.01 -15.23
C PRO A 350 -0.44 -1.69 -15.36
N PRO A 351 -0.59 -0.96 -16.47
CA PRO A 351 -0.03 0.39 -16.58
C PRO A 351 -0.56 1.27 -15.45
N ALA A 352 0.29 2.12 -14.88
CA ALA A 352 -0.10 2.97 -13.75
C ALA A 352 -1.04 4.11 -14.16
N SER A 353 -0.96 4.57 -15.40
CA SER A 353 -1.76 5.65 -15.94
C SER A 353 -1.72 5.69 -17.47
N VAL A 354 -2.61 6.48 -18.08
CA VAL A 354 -2.56 6.81 -19.51
C VAL A 354 -2.80 8.31 -19.73
N ALA A 355 -2.04 8.89 -20.64
CA ALA A 355 -2.23 10.22 -21.18
C ALA A 355 -2.54 10.13 -22.68
N CYS A 356 -3.27 11.09 -23.21
CA CYS A 356 -3.60 11.17 -24.63
C CYS A 356 -3.27 12.57 -25.15
N SER A 357 -2.58 12.63 -26.29
CA SER A 357 -2.34 13.88 -27.03
C SER A 357 -2.79 13.74 -28.48
N THR A 358 -3.46 14.76 -29.01
CA THR A 358 -3.87 14.80 -30.41
C THR A 358 -2.73 15.36 -31.25
N THR A 359 -2.37 14.68 -32.34
CA THR A 359 -1.30 15.10 -33.25
C THR A 359 -1.79 15.14 -34.70
N GLY A 360 -1.33 16.11 -35.47
CA GLY A 360 -1.73 16.33 -36.87
C GLY A 360 -2.85 17.35 -37.04
N THR A 361 -3.18 17.67 -38.29
CA THR A 361 -4.23 18.62 -38.68
C THR A 361 -5.12 18.00 -39.77
N GLY A 362 -6.42 18.34 -39.75
CA GLY A 362 -7.39 17.86 -40.75
C GLY A 362 -7.47 16.33 -40.80
N SER A 363 -7.35 15.74 -41.99
CA SER A 363 -7.44 14.29 -42.20
C SER A 363 -6.25 13.45 -41.70
N ALA A 364 -5.20 14.09 -41.19
CA ALA A 364 -4.05 13.40 -40.59
C ALA A 364 -4.13 13.33 -39.05
N THR A 365 -5.22 13.82 -38.47
CA THR A 365 -5.40 13.94 -37.01
C THR A 365 -5.51 12.56 -36.37
N ALA A 366 -4.62 12.26 -35.43
CA ALA A 366 -4.58 10.99 -34.71
C ALA A 366 -4.36 11.22 -33.21
N ALA A 367 -4.95 10.33 -32.42
CA ALA A 367 -4.72 10.27 -30.98
C ALA A 367 -3.44 9.47 -30.71
N THR A 368 -2.53 10.05 -29.95
CA THR A 368 -1.32 9.37 -29.45
C THR A 368 -1.50 9.13 -27.96
N LEU A 369 -1.65 7.86 -27.59
CA LEU A 369 -1.72 7.39 -26.21
C LEU A 369 -0.30 7.18 -25.69
N THR A 370 -0.05 7.63 -24.45
CA THR A 370 1.24 7.49 -23.77
C THR A 370 1.04 6.96 -22.35
N TRP A 371 1.80 5.94 -21.95
CA TRP A 371 1.75 5.37 -20.60
C TRP A 371 3.15 4.98 -20.10
N PRO A 372 3.39 4.92 -18.79
CA PRO A 372 4.69 4.50 -18.26
C PRO A 372 4.89 2.98 -18.42
N HIS A 373 6.09 2.59 -18.86
CA HIS A 373 6.51 1.20 -18.96
C HIS A 373 6.57 0.56 -17.58
N VAL A 374 6.13 -0.70 -17.48
CA VAL A 374 5.94 -1.40 -16.21
C VAL A 374 7.23 -2.11 -15.79
N GLY A 375 8.00 -2.64 -16.74
CA GLY A 375 9.25 -3.34 -16.46
C GLY A 375 9.63 -4.36 -17.53
N THR A 376 10.79 -4.99 -17.34
CA THR A 376 11.43 -5.87 -18.33
C THR A 376 10.56 -7.04 -18.75
N GLY A 377 10.51 -7.33 -20.05
CA GLY A 377 9.77 -8.47 -20.61
C GLY A 377 8.25 -8.27 -20.69
N VAL A 378 7.77 -7.05 -20.42
CA VAL A 378 6.35 -6.68 -20.56
C VAL A 378 6.12 -6.05 -21.94
N THR A 379 5.08 -6.51 -22.63
CA THR A 379 4.51 -5.90 -23.84
C THR A 379 3.11 -5.37 -23.54
N TYR A 380 2.45 -4.70 -24.49
CA TYR A 380 1.13 -4.11 -24.24
C TYR A 380 0.13 -4.43 -25.34
N GLN A 381 -1.12 -4.70 -24.98
CA GLN A 381 -2.23 -4.72 -25.92
C GLN A 381 -3.01 -3.42 -25.81
N VAL A 382 -3.19 -2.75 -26.94
CA VAL A 382 -4.07 -1.58 -27.08
C VAL A 382 -5.30 -2.02 -27.83
N THR A 383 -6.45 -1.76 -27.23
CA THR A 383 -7.75 -2.16 -27.74
C THR A 383 -8.64 -0.94 -27.82
N VAL A 384 -9.18 -0.65 -29.00
CA VAL A 384 -10.19 0.40 -29.19
C VAL A 384 -11.55 -0.25 -29.36
N ARG A 385 -12.47 0.12 -28.48
CA ARG A 385 -13.84 -0.40 -28.44
C ARG A 385 -14.84 0.69 -28.70
N ASN A 386 -15.95 0.31 -29.30
CA ASN A 386 -17.13 1.14 -29.26
C ASN A 386 -17.79 1.02 -27.87
N PRO A 387 -18.01 2.14 -27.15
CA PRO A 387 -18.56 2.12 -25.80
C PRO A 387 -20.04 1.75 -25.76
N SER A 388 -20.78 1.86 -26.87
CA SER A 388 -22.20 1.48 -26.89
C SER A 388 -22.41 -0.02 -27.04
N ASP A 389 -21.51 -0.68 -27.79
CA ASP A 389 -21.71 -2.07 -28.20
C ASP A 389 -20.47 -2.98 -28.00
N GLY A 390 -19.45 -2.52 -27.26
CA GLY A 390 -18.26 -3.29 -26.85
C GLY A 390 -17.36 -3.82 -27.97
N ASN A 391 -17.77 -3.65 -29.23
CA ASN A 391 -17.12 -4.24 -30.39
C ASN A 391 -15.73 -3.66 -30.60
N PHE A 392 -14.82 -4.53 -31.04
CA PHE A 392 -13.45 -4.14 -31.33
C PHE A 392 -13.36 -3.39 -32.65
N ALA A 393 -13.21 -2.08 -32.57
CA ALA A 393 -12.91 -1.28 -33.75
C ALA A 393 -11.44 -1.40 -34.16
N TYR A 394 -10.54 -1.67 -33.21
CA TYR A 394 -9.11 -1.87 -33.47
C TYR A 394 -8.43 -2.60 -32.31
N VAL A 395 -7.48 -3.49 -32.63
CA VAL A 395 -6.59 -4.10 -31.63
C VAL A 395 -5.18 -4.15 -32.19
N THR A 396 -4.21 -3.81 -31.35
CA THR A 396 -2.79 -3.92 -31.68
C THR A 396 -1.97 -4.29 -30.46
N THR A 397 -0.81 -4.91 -30.70
CA THR A 397 0.14 -5.27 -29.66
C THR A 397 1.41 -4.45 -29.84
N VAL A 398 1.79 -3.71 -28.82
CA VAL A 398 3.06 -2.96 -28.74
C VAL A 398 4.12 -3.87 -28.16
N THR A 399 4.96 -4.40 -29.05
CA THR A 399 6.07 -5.31 -28.70
C THR A 399 7.39 -4.57 -28.48
N THR A 400 7.55 -3.37 -29.02
CA THR A 400 8.72 -2.52 -28.81
C THR A 400 8.58 -1.77 -27.50
N THR A 401 9.18 -2.28 -26.42
CA THR A 401 9.13 -1.66 -25.10
C THR A 401 10.52 -1.23 -24.61
N PRO A 402 10.60 -0.13 -23.82
CA PRO A 402 11.84 0.31 -23.20
C PRO A 402 12.42 -0.76 -22.26
N THR A 403 13.71 -0.70 -21.97
CA THR A 403 14.35 -1.64 -21.03
C THR A 403 14.10 -1.30 -19.56
N SER A 404 13.81 -0.03 -19.26
CA SER A 404 13.65 0.48 -17.88
C SER A 404 12.20 0.84 -17.57
N ALA A 405 11.73 0.45 -16.38
CA ALA A 405 10.42 0.85 -15.88
C ALA A 405 10.29 2.38 -15.76
N GLY A 406 9.08 2.90 -15.94
CA GLY A 406 8.75 4.33 -15.92
C GLY A 406 8.94 5.09 -17.23
N GLN A 407 9.69 4.54 -18.20
CA GLN A 407 9.88 5.16 -19.52
C GLN A 407 8.58 5.16 -20.34
N PRO A 408 8.29 6.20 -21.14
CA PRO A 408 7.04 6.30 -21.87
C PRO A 408 6.96 5.28 -23.00
N VAL A 409 5.81 4.61 -23.11
CA VAL A 409 5.41 3.78 -24.25
C VAL A 409 4.27 4.50 -24.95
N THR A 410 4.31 4.52 -26.29
CA THR A 410 3.32 5.24 -27.09
C THR A 410 2.64 4.34 -28.12
N ALA A 411 1.34 4.54 -28.31
CA ALA A 411 0.61 3.99 -29.46
C ALA A 411 -0.18 5.09 -30.16
N ARG A 412 -0.12 5.10 -31.50
CA ARG A 412 -0.84 6.05 -32.34
C ARG A 412 -2.08 5.40 -32.93
N ILE A 413 -3.23 6.03 -32.74
CA ILE A 413 -4.53 5.60 -33.25
C ILE A 413 -5.02 6.65 -34.24
N ALA A 414 -4.96 6.32 -35.52
CA ALA A 414 -5.50 7.13 -36.61
C ALA A 414 -6.85 6.59 -37.07
N ARG A 415 -7.61 7.39 -37.82
CA ARG A 415 -8.91 6.99 -38.35
C ARG A 415 -8.80 5.75 -39.27
N THR A 416 -7.71 5.63 -40.01
CA THR A 416 -7.42 4.47 -40.88
C THR A 416 -7.20 3.16 -40.13
N ASN A 417 -6.93 3.20 -38.84
CA ASN A 417 -6.78 2.01 -38.02
C ASN A 417 -8.13 1.45 -37.56
N LEU A 418 -9.16 2.29 -37.49
CA LEU A 418 -10.44 1.94 -36.92
C LEU A 418 -11.35 1.33 -37.98
N ASP A 419 -11.95 0.17 -37.66
CA ASP A 419 -13.10 -0.32 -38.41
C ASP A 419 -14.30 0.58 -38.08
N THR A 420 -14.56 1.52 -38.99
CA THR A 420 -15.61 2.53 -38.81
C THR A 420 -17.01 1.95 -38.88
N ALA A 421 -17.18 0.74 -39.42
CA ALA A 421 -18.48 0.04 -39.39
C ALA A 421 -18.85 -0.43 -37.98
N LEU A 422 -17.85 -0.57 -37.09
CA LEU A 422 -18.01 -1.02 -35.71
C LEU A 422 -18.07 0.14 -34.69
N ILE A 423 -17.93 1.39 -35.13
CA ILE A 423 -18.05 2.59 -34.26
C ILE A 423 -19.34 3.34 -34.61
N THR A 424 -20.37 3.15 -33.80
CA THR A 424 -21.72 3.70 -34.05
C THR A 424 -22.01 5.00 -33.29
N ALA A 425 -21.28 5.29 -32.21
CA ALA A 425 -21.56 6.40 -31.29
C ALA A 425 -20.70 7.66 -31.47
N ASN A 426 -19.85 7.72 -32.52
CA ASN A 426 -18.83 8.77 -32.71
C ASN A 426 -17.83 8.94 -31.54
N ILE A 427 -17.79 7.97 -30.63
CA ILE A 427 -16.87 7.89 -29.50
C ILE A 427 -16.29 6.47 -29.45
N ALA A 428 -15.08 6.33 -28.93
CA ALA A 428 -14.42 5.04 -28.75
C ALA A 428 -13.59 5.04 -27.46
N ASP A 429 -13.58 3.94 -26.70
CA ASP A 429 -12.74 3.80 -25.52
C ASP A 429 -11.50 2.97 -25.86
N ALA A 430 -10.32 3.53 -25.62
CA ALA A 430 -9.04 2.88 -25.86
C ALA A 430 -8.46 2.35 -24.55
N GLU A 431 -8.41 1.03 -24.43
CA GLU A 431 -7.92 0.27 -23.27
C GLU A 431 -6.50 -0.24 -23.49
N ILE A 432 -5.67 -0.17 -22.45
CA ILE A 432 -4.28 -0.65 -22.47
C ILE A 432 -4.10 -1.67 -21.35
N ARG A 433 -3.64 -2.87 -21.73
CA ARG A 433 -3.27 -3.96 -20.81
C ARG A 433 -1.81 -4.34 -20.99
N SER A 434 -1.18 -4.72 -19.89
CA SER A 434 0.17 -5.30 -19.91
C SER A 434 0.10 -6.78 -20.22
N ILE A 435 1.10 -7.30 -20.94
CA ILE A 435 1.28 -8.72 -21.26
C ILE A 435 2.68 -9.14 -20.83
N GLN A 436 2.81 -10.25 -20.13
CA GLN A 436 4.10 -10.89 -19.84
C GLN A 436 4.00 -12.38 -20.16
N GLY A 437 4.83 -12.85 -21.09
CA GLY A 437 4.65 -14.19 -21.68
C GLY A 437 3.27 -14.32 -22.34
N ASN A 438 2.45 -15.26 -21.85
CA ASN A 438 1.07 -15.47 -22.29
C ASN A 438 0.01 -14.90 -21.33
N SER A 439 0.43 -14.21 -20.26
CA SER A 439 -0.47 -13.69 -19.23
C SER A 439 -0.77 -12.21 -19.45
N TYR A 440 -2.04 -11.82 -19.25
CA TYR A 440 -2.51 -10.44 -19.36
C TYR A 440 -2.76 -9.85 -17.97
N SER A 441 -2.58 -8.53 -17.81
CA SER A 441 -2.94 -7.85 -16.57
C SER A 441 -4.45 -7.86 -16.32
N THR A 442 -4.84 -8.14 -15.08
CA THR A 442 -6.24 -8.09 -14.61
C THR A 442 -6.78 -6.66 -14.53
N GLY A 443 -5.90 -5.69 -14.25
CA GLY A 443 -6.16 -4.26 -14.38
C GLY A 443 -5.88 -3.73 -15.79
N PHE A 444 -6.43 -2.56 -16.10
CA PHE A 444 -6.16 -1.82 -17.33
C PHE A 444 -6.30 -0.32 -17.07
N VAL A 445 -5.78 0.48 -18.00
CA VAL A 445 -6.05 1.93 -18.08
C VAL A 445 -6.79 2.21 -19.37
N ALA A 446 -7.69 3.19 -19.36
CA ALA A 446 -8.51 3.51 -20.53
C ALA A 446 -8.59 5.02 -20.77
N TYR A 447 -8.70 5.41 -22.03
CA TYR A 447 -8.88 6.80 -22.44
C TYR A 447 -9.96 6.90 -23.52
N ARG A 448 -10.88 7.84 -23.38
CA ARG A 448 -11.96 8.07 -24.36
C ARG A 448 -11.47 8.92 -25.52
N LEU A 449 -11.72 8.43 -26.71
CA LEU A 449 -11.42 9.05 -27.99
C LEU A 449 -12.71 9.57 -28.63
N ASP A 450 -12.62 10.75 -29.22
CA ASP A 450 -13.65 11.32 -30.07
C ASP A 450 -13.34 10.95 -31.53
N THR A 451 -14.33 10.34 -32.17
CA THR A 451 -14.26 9.89 -33.56
C THR A 451 -15.34 10.53 -34.43
N THR A 452 -15.89 11.68 -34.02
CA THR A 452 -16.89 12.47 -34.77
C THR A 452 -16.36 12.94 -36.11
N SER A 453 -15.06 13.25 -36.20
CA SER A 453 -14.43 13.59 -37.46
C SER A 453 -14.37 12.37 -38.38
N THR A 454 -14.93 12.51 -39.58
CA THR A 454 -14.84 11.48 -40.63
C THR A 454 -13.40 11.23 -41.08
N THR A 455 -12.48 12.13 -40.73
CA THR A 455 -11.10 12.11 -41.22
C THR A 455 -10.05 12.04 -40.10
N GLY A 456 -10.44 12.06 -38.82
CA GLY A 456 -9.47 12.10 -37.72
C GLY A 456 -10.00 11.54 -36.40
N VAL A 457 -9.07 11.26 -35.48
CA VAL A 457 -9.37 10.80 -34.12
C VAL A 457 -8.71 11.76 -33.14
N THR A 458 -9.46 12.21 -32.13
CA THR A 458 -8.96 13.16 -31.12
C THR A 458 -9.16 12.64 -29.71
N CYS A 459 -8.32 13.10 -28.79
CA CYS A 459 -8.46 12.78 -27.37
C CYS A 459 -9.65 13.55 -26.77
N SER A 460 -10.55 12.86 -26.07
CA SER A 460 -11.70 13.48 -25.40
C SER A 460 -11.45 13.62 -23.90
N ALA A 461 -11.55 12.53 -23.14
CA ALA A 461 -11.43 12.54 -21.68
C ALA A 461 -10.88 11.18 -21.17
N PRO A 462 -10.33 11.12 -19.95
CA PRO A 462 -10.05 9.83 -19.31
C PRO A 462 -11.35 9.00 -19.20
N ALA A 463 -11.30 7.72 -19.56
CA ALA A 463 -12.47 6.83 -19.44
C ALA A 463 -12.68 6.42 -17.96
N THR A 464 -13.92 6.07 -17.60
CA THR A 464 -14.29 5.65 -16.24
C THR A 464 -13.41 4.49 -15.77
N GLY A 465 -12.68 4.67 -14.66
CA GLY A 465 -11.73 3.66 -14.13
C GLY A 465 -10.25 3.92 -14.42
N ALA A 466 -9.89 4.99 -15.14
CA ALA A 466 -8.50 5.35 -15.41
C ALA A 466 -7.85 6.15 -14.27
N ARG A 467 -6.65 5.76 -13.84
CA ARG A 467 -5.73 6.64 -13.10
C ARG A 467 -5.05 7.55 -14.13
N SER A 468 -5.41 8.82 -14.22
CA SER A 468 -4.71 9.78 -15.10
C SER A 468 -3.53 10.43 -14.35
N LEU A 469 -2.43 10.70 -15.06
CA LEU A 469 -1.37 11.57 -14.55
C LEU A 469 -1.91 13.01 -14.44
N PRO A 470 -1.47 13.82 -13.45
CA PRO A 470 -1.77 15.25 -13.45
C PRO A 470 -1.17 15.88 -14.71
N GLN A 471 -1.99 16.50 -15.55
CA GLN A 471 -1.52 17.37 -16.63
C GLN A 471 -0.77 18.54 -16.00
N SER A 472 0.55 18.58 -16.20
CA SER A 472 1.33 19.79 -15.96
C SER A 472 0.85 20.84 -16.95
N SER A 473 0.09 21.83 -16.47
CA SER A 473 -0.26 23.00 -17.28
C SER A 473 1.03 23.76 -17.59
N ALA A 474 1.41 23.70 -18.87
CA ALA A 474 2.53 24.45 -19.42
C ALA A 474 2.39 25.95 -19.14
N SER A 475 3.52 26.57 -18.86
CA SER A 475 3.68 28.00 -18.66
C SER A 475 3.20 28.81 -19.85
N THR A 476 2.45 29.87 -19.58
CA THR A 476 2.34 31.01 -20.50
C THR A 476 2.75 32.27 -19.74
N THR A 477 3.94 32.75 -20.07
CA THR A 477 4.45 34.07 -19.71
C THR A 477 3.69 35.13 -20.52
N THR A 478 2.95 36.03 -19.88
CA THR A 478 2.72 37.37 -20.42
C THR A 478 2.60 38.42 -19.32
N THR A 479 3.35 39.49 -19.55
CA THR A 479 3.71 40.64 -18.72
C THR A 479 2.58 41.68 -18.57
N SER A 480 2.67 42.49 -17.49
CA SER A 480 2.13 43.87 -17.32
C SER A 480 0.59 44.06 -17.27
N THR A 481 -0.06 44.93 -16.47
CA THR A 481 0.33 46.06 -15.60
C THR A 481 -0.91 46.49 -14.79
N THR A 482 -0.68 46.94 -13.54
CA THR A 482 -1.31 48.09 -12.85
C THR A 482 -2.82 48.37 -12.98
N SER A 483 -3.56 48.24 -11.86
CA SER A 483 -4.18 49.38 -11.13
C SER A 483 -5.13 48.92 -10.00
N SER A 484 -4.83 49.35 -8.77
CA SER A 484 -5.80 49.56 -7.66
C SER A 484 -6.71 50.77 -8.01
N PRO A 485 -7.88 51.05 -7.36
CA PRO A 485 -8.01 51.37 -5.91
C PRO A 485 -9.34 50.85 -5.25
N THR A 486 -9.36 50.52 -3.95
CA THR A 486 -9.76 51.33 -2.77
C THR A 486 -11.24 51.24 -2.35
N ALA A 487 -11.41 51.10 -1.04
CA ALA A 487 -12.60 50.83 -0.24
C ALA A 487 -13.50 52.05 0.07
N SER A 488 -14.66 51.75 0.69
CA SER A 488 -15.48 52.50 1.68
C SER A 488 -16.96 52.57 1.26
N ALA A 489 -18.01 52.70 2.10
CA ALA A 489 -18.36 52.46 3.52
C ALA A 489 -19.82 53.01 3.70
N GLY A 490 -20.59 52.54 4.70
CA GLY A 490 -21.86 53.15 5.17
C GLY A 490 -22.94 52.11 5.54
N THR A 491 -23.27 51.76 6.81
CA THR A 491 -24.02 52.50 7.88
C THR A 491 -25.51 52.69 7.50
N SER A 492 -26.59 52.40 8.25
CA SER A 492 -26.92 52.01 9.65
C SER A 492 -28.42 51.61 9.79
N THR A 493 -28.71 50.68 10.71
CA THR A 493 -29.78 50.55 11.73
C THR A 493 -31.13 51.33 11.70
N SER A 494 -32.25 50.65 12.01
CA SER A 494 -33.40 51.08 12.88
C SER A 494 -34.52 50.01 12.97
N LEU A 495 -34.67 49.25 14.08
CA LEU A 495 -35.68 49.32 15.19
C LEU A 495 -37.10 48.73 14.92
N GLY A 496 -37.52 47.78 15.79
CA GLY A 496 -38.89 47.18 15.95
C GLY A 496 -39.84 48.05 16.81
N PRO A 497 -40.91 47.55 17.50
CA PRO A 497 -41.35 46.17 17.88
C PRO A 497 -42.85 45.86 17.51
N THR A 498 -43.43 44.67 17.76
CA THR A 498 -44.30 44.33 18.93
C THR A 498 -44.78 42.86 18.85
N THR A 499 -44.81 42.20 20.00
CA THR A 499 -45.22 40.82 20.36
C THR A 499 -46.70 40.47 20.16
N THR A 500 -47.05 39.18 20.00
CA THR A 500 -47.92 38.37 20.91
C THR A 500 -47.98 36.88 20.47
N GLU A 501 -47.39 36.03 21.33
CA GLU A 501 -47.86 34.73 21.86
C GLU A 501 -48.22 33.50 20.98
N GLY A 502 -47.55 32.38 21.28
CA GLY A 502 -47.92 31.01 20.88
C GLY A 502 -46.75 30.03 20.85
N SER A 503 -46.44 29.37 21.98
CA SER A 503 -45.54 28.19 22.07
C SER A 503 -46.11 26.99 21.28
N PRO A 504 -45.30 26.06 20.72
CA PRO A 504 -44.76 24.96 21.53
C PRO A 504 -43.33 24.45 21.21
N SER A 505 -42.66 24.03 22.28
CA SER A 505 -42.02 22.71 22.52
C SER A 505 -41.02 22.08 21.53
N THR A 506 -39.80 21.91 22.05
CA THR A 506 -38.92 20.70 21.97
C THR A 506 -38.63 20.08 20.60
N SER A 507 -37.45 20.39 20.05
CA SER A 507 -36.80 19.57 19.02
C SER A 507 -36.22 18.31 19.67
N GLY A 508 -36.71 17.15 19.23
CA GLY A 508 -36.30 15.83 19.71
C GLY A 508 -34.93 15.40 19.23
N SER A 509 -34.18 14.80 20.16
CA SER A 509 -33.00 13.97 19.93
C SER A 509 -33.33 12.80 18.99
N PRO A 510 -32.42 12.33 18.11
CA PRO A 510 -32.64 11.10 17.37
C PRO A 510 -32.72 9.91 18.35
N SER A 511 -33.80 9.14 18.25
CA SER A 511 -34.04 7.93 19.03
C SER A 511 -32.98 6.86 18.73
N ALA A 512 -32.47 6.21 19.78
CA ALA A 512 -31.63 5.01 19.69
C ALA A 512 -32.38 3.87 18.97
N PRO A 513 -31.69 2.97 18.26
CA PRO A 513 -32.32 1.81 17.64
C PRO A 513 -32.94 0.90 18.70
N THR A 514 -34.15 0.40 18.43
CA THR A 514 -34.86 -0.55 19.30
C THR A 514 -34.16 -1.91 19.27
N GLU A 515 -33.31 -2.18 20.26
CA GLU A 515 -32.71 -3.52 20.47
C GLU A 515 -33.64 -4.40 21.30
N THR A 516 -33.78 -5.67 20.93
CA THR A 516 -34.54 -6.68 21.69
C THR A 516 -33.59 -7.70 22.30
N ASP A 517 -33.69 -7.94 23.61
CA ASP A 517 -32.89 -8.94 24.31
C ASP A 517 -33.37 -10.36 23.96
N ILE A 518 -32.47 -11.17 23.38
CA ILE A 518 -32.67 -12.60 23.13
C ILE A 518 -32.28 -13.41 24.37
N VAL A 519 -31.16 -13.06 25.01
CA VAL A 519 -30.72 -13.64 26.27
C VAL A 519 -30.53 -12.53 27.29
N SER A 520 -31.23 -12.63 28.41
CA SER A 520 -31.17 -11.69 29.53
C SER A 520 -29.74 -11.56 30.08
N ALA A 521 -29.42 -10.38 30.60
CA ALA A 521 -28.07 -10.06 31.06
C ALA A 521 -27.55 -11.03 32.14
N LEU A 522 -26.50 -11.79 31.81
CA LEU A 522 -25.79 -12.70 32.70
C LEU A 522 -24.62 -11.96 33.36
N ARG A 523 -24.56 -11.96 34.69
CA ARG A 523 -23.48 -11.30 35.44
C ARG A 523 -22.21 -12.16 35.48
N SER A 524 -21.07 -11.51 35.29
CA SER A 524 -19.75 -12.10 35.48
C SER A 524 -19.49 -12.45 36.96
N PRO A 525 -18.62 -13.43 37.27
CA PRO A 525 -18.29 -13.84 38.63
C PRO A 525 -17.72 -12.70 39.51
N SER A 526 -16.95 -11.76 38.95
CA SER A 526 -16.51 -10.58 39.72
C SER A 526 -17.61 -9.55 39.95
N GLY A 527 -18.73 -9.66 39.23
CA GLY A 527 -19.83 -8.70 39.25
C GLY A 527 -19.54 -7.38 38.54
N LEU A 528 -18.35 -7.20 37.95
CA LEU A 528 -17.95 -5.98 37.27
C LEU A 528 -18.53 -5.84 35.87
N TYR A 529 -19.01 -6.94 35.29
CA TYR A 529 -19.57 -6.98 33.93
C TYR A 529 -20.85 -7.80 33.86
N SER A 530 -21.65 -7.51 32.84
CA SER A 530 -22.79 -8.31 32.42
C SER A 530 -22.75 -8.51 30.91
N ALA A 531 -23.14 -9.70 30.46
CA ALA A 531 -23.22 -10.04 29.05
C ALA A 531 -24.65 -10.35 28.67
N ARG A 532 -25.13 -9.79 27.55
CA ARG A 532 -26.45 -10.08 27.00
C ARG A 532 -26.36 -10.36 25.51
N LEU A 533 -27.34 -11.10 24.99
CA LEU A 533 -27.47 -11.34 23.56
C LEU A 533 -28.61 -10.46 23.04
N VAL A 534 -28.33 -9.54 22.12
CA VAL A 534 -29.30 -8.58 21.57
C VAL A 534 -29.53 -8.83 20.09
N ARG A 535 -30.77 -8.60 19.64
CA ARG A 535 -31.13 -8.50 18.22
C ARG A 535 -31.35 -7.04 17.86
N SER A 536 -30.71 -6.60 16.79
CA SER A 536 -31.00 -5.33 16.12
C SER A 536 -31.28 -5.57 14.63
N GLU A 537 -31.67 -4.51 13.90
CA GLU A 537 -31.87 -4.57 12.45
C GLU A 537 -30.59 -4.94 11.68
N ALA A 538 -29.41 -4.76 12.28
CA ALA A 538 -28.11 -5.06 11.69
C ALA A 538 -27.61 -6.50 11.95
N GLY A 539 -28.28 -7.24 12.84
CA GLY A 539 -27.92 -8.62 13.19
C GLY A 539 -28.04 -8.95 14.68
N THR A 540 -27.56 -10.13 15.06
CA THR A 540 -27.51 -10.58 16.46
C THR A 540 -26.11 -10.35 17.04
N TYR A 541 -26.04 -9.82 18.26
CA TYR A 541 -24.78 -9.44 18.90
C TYR A 541 -24.72 -9.91 20.35
N ALA A 542 -23.53 -10.34 20.77
CA ALA A 542 -23.20 -10.47 22.19
C ALA A 542 -22.57 -9.16 22.66
N VAL A 543 -23.15 -8.58 23.72
CA VAL A 543 -22.77 -7.27 24.25
C VAL A 543 -22.32 -7.41 25.70
N ILE A 544 -21.11 -6.95 26.00
CA ILE A 544 -20.57 -6.87 27.36
C ILE A 544 -20.71 -5.44 27.85
N THR A 545 -21.38 -5.28 28.98
CA THR A 545 -21.62 -3.99 29.64
C THR A 545 -20.97 -4.00 31.01
N ALA A 546 -20.22 -2.95 31.34
CA ALA A 546 -19.68 -2.77 32.68
C ALA A 546 -20.81 -2.53 33.71
N ALA A 547 -20.52 -2.77 34.99
CA ALA A 547 -21.45 -2.50 36.09
C ALA A 547 -21.87 -1.02 36.18
N THR A 548 -21.10 -0.12 35.57
CA THR A 548 -21.39 1.31 35.39
C THR A 548 -22.47 1.60 34.33
N GLY A 549 -22.89 0.59 33.56
CA GLY A 549 -23.90 0.70 32.50
C GLY A 549 -23.34 1.05 31.13
N SER A 550 -22.01 1.21 30.99
CA SER A 550 -21.35 1.47 29.70
C SER A 550 -21.13 0.17 28.92
N GLU A 551 -21.47 0.18 27.63
CA GLU A 551 -21.10 -0.90 26.71
C GLU A 551 -19.58 -0.88 26.48
N GLU A 552 -18.91 -1.96 26.83
CA GLU A 552 -17.45 -2.09 26.75
C GLU A 552 -17.00 -2.86 25.50
N TYR A 553 -17.84 -3.79 25.03
CA TYR A 553 -17.50 -4.66 23.92
C TYR A 553 -18.73 -5.24 23.23
N ARG A 554 -18.67 -5.35 21.90
CA ARG A 554 -19.70 -5.95 21.05
C ARG A 554 -19.08 -6.85 20.00
N THR A 555 -19.63 -8.04 19.83
CA THR A 555 -19.25 -8.96 18.76
C THR A 555 -20.48 -9.60 18.13
N GLY A 556 -20.39 -9.94 16.84
CA GLY A 556 -21.44 -10.72 16.17
C GLY A 556 -21.62 -12.09 16.80
N ALA A 557 -22.86 -12.51 16.97
CA ALA A 557 -23.29 -13.79 17.52
C ALA A 557 -24.53 -14.31 16.78
N SER A 558 -24.92 -15.55 17.02
CA SER A 558 -26.13 -16.16 16.44
C SER A 558 -27.24 -16.28 17.49
N GLU A 559 -28.50 -16.32 17.04
CA GLU A 559 -29.67 -16.41 17.94
C GLU A 559 -29.71 -17.69 18.81
N GLY A 560 -29.01 -18.74 18.38
CA GLY A 560 -28.87 -20.01 19.11
C GLY A 560 -27.62 -20.09 19.98
N ASP A 561 -26.83 -19.02 20.10
CA ASP A 561 -25.61 -19.04 20.90
C ASP A 561 -25.91 -18.87 22.39
N ALA A 562 -25.30 -19.72 23.22
CA ALA A 562 -25.35 -19.61 24.66
C ALA A 562 -24.16 -18.78 25.17
N LEU A 563 -24.45 -17.84 26.09
CA LEU A 563 -23.45 -17.05 26.79
C LEU A 563 -23.18 -17.66 28.18
N ALA A 564 -21.90 -17.90 28.50
CA ALA A 564 -21.50 -18.41 29.80
C ALA A 564 -20.21 -17.72 30.27
N TRP A 565 -20.17 -17.26 31.51
CA TRP A 565 -18.93 -16.74 32.11
C TRP A 565 -18.12 -17.90 32.71
N ALA A 566 -16.81 -17.91 32.45
CA ALA A 566 -15.84 -18.73 33.17
C ALA A 566 -15.41 -18.03 34.47
N GLU A 567 -14.68 -18.75 35.34
CA GLU A 567 -14.30 -18.28 36.68
C GLU A 567 -13.45 -17.01 36.71
N THR A 568 -12.82 -16.64 35.58
CA THR A 568 -11.89 -15.50 35.44
C THR A 568 -12.48 -14.32 34.65
N ASP A 569 -13.80 -14.10 34.70
CA ASP A 569 -14.52 -13.08 33.89
C ASP A 569 -14.27 -13.19 32.38
N GLU A 570 -14.00 -14.40 31.92
CA GLU A 570 -13.89 -14.73 30.51
C GLU A 570 -15.27 -15.16 30.02
N LEU A 571 -15.78 -14.53 28.95
CA LEU A 571 -17.09 -14.87 28.39
C LEU A 571 -16.91 -15.90 27.28
N ARG A 572 -17.60 -17.03 27.41
CA ARG A 572 -17.70 -18.07 26.39
C ARG A 572 -18.99 -17.93 25.63
N ILE A 573 -18.87 -17.97 24.30
CA ILE A 573 -20.00 -18.07 23.38
C ILE A 573 -19.94 -19.47 22.77
N ILE A 574 -20.97 -20.27 22.99
CA ILE A 574 -21.03 -21.66 22.53
C ILE A 574 -22.32 -21.84 21.74
N GLY A 575 -22.22 -22.22 20.47
CA GLY A 575 -23.40 -22.44 19.63
C GLY A 575 -23.08 -22.54 18.15
N SER A 576 -24.06 -22.16 17.34
CA SER A 576 -23.99 -22.24 15.88
C SER A 576 -22.92 -21.34 15.25
N SER A 577 -22.41 -20.33 15.98
CA SER A 577 -21.27 -19.53 15.52
C SER A 577 -19.89 -20.17 15.77
N GLY A 578 -19.82 -21.31 16.47
CA GLY A 578 -18.59 -21.94 16.96
C GLY A 578 -18.35 -21.69 18.45
N GLU A 579 -17.27 -22.23 19.01
CA GLU A 579 -16.86 -21.95 20.38
C GLU A 579 -15.86 -20.78 20.40
N TRP A 580 -16.25 -19.70 21.06
CA TRP A 580 -15.46 -18.47 21.15
C TRP A 580 -15.24 -18.09 22.60
N VAL A 581 -14.02 -17.63 22.86
CA VAL A 581 -13.59 -17.10 24.16
C VAL A 581 -13.36 -15.61 24.00
N ILE A 582 -13.99 -14.82 24.88
CA ILE A 582 -13.82 -13.37 24.96
C ILE A 582 -13.16 -13.07 26.31
N SER A 583 -11.91 -12.64 26.27
CA SER A 583 -11.12 -12.37 27.47
C SER A 583 -10.58 -10.93 27.47
N ARG A 584 -10.29 -10.42 28.67
CA ARG A 584 -9.67 -9.11 28.90
C ARG A 584 -8.26 -9.22 29.50
N ALA A 585 -7.64 -10.40 29.44
CA ALA A 585 -6.35 -10.66 30.08
C ALA A 585 -5.22 -9.75 29.56
N SER A 586 -5.35 -9.22 28.35
CA SER A 586 -4.42 -8.27 27.71
C SER A 586 -4.78 -6.79 27.90
N GLY A 587 -5.75 -6.46 28.78
CA GLY A 587 -6.19 -5.09 29.08
C GLY A 587 -7.36 -4.59 28.22
N SER A 588 -7.60 -5.20 27.06
CA SER A 588 -8.73 -4.93 26.16
C SER A 588 -9.51 -6.21 25.88
N TRP A 589 -10.80 -6.10 25.58
CA TRP A 589 -11.64 -7.25 25.22
C TRP A 589 -11.24 -7.80 23.84
N VAL A 590 -10.88 -9.08 23.80
CA VAL A 590 -10.47 -9.77 22.56
C VAL A 590 -11.26 -11.07 22.42
N ARG A 591 -11.81 -11.31 21.23
CA ARG A 591 -12.47 -12.56 20.85
C ARG A 591 -11.47 -13.48 20.16
N SER A 592 -11.34 -14.71 20.66
CA SER A 592 -10.48 -15.75 20.11
C SER A 592 -11.28 -17.04 19.86
N ALA A 593 -10.96 -17.75 18.78
CA ALA A 593 -11.51 -19.08 18.55
C ALA A 593 -10.86 -20.07 19.52
N VAL A 594 -11.65 -20.99 20.09
CA VAL A 594 -11.07 -22.13 20.81
C VAL A 594 -10.51 -23.08 19.75
N VAL A 595 -9.19 -23.08 19.59
CA VAL A 595 -8.48 -24.02 18.73
C VAL A 595 -8.13 -25.23 19.59
N ASP A 596 -8.68 -26.40 19.27
CA ASP A 596 -8.25 -27.65 19.90
C ASP A 596 -6.75 -27.87 19.65
N PRO A 597 -5.95 -28.19 20.67
CA PRO A 597 -4.53 -28.46 20.48
C PRO A 597 -4.35 -29.66 19.55
N LEU A 598 -3.53 -29.47 18.50
CA LEU A 598 -3.12 -30.51 17.56
C LEU A 598 -2.66 -31.78 18.32
N PRO A 599 -3.08 -32.98 17.90
CA PRO A 599 -2.58 -34.21 18.49
C PRO A 599 -1.06 -34.31 18.30
N ALA A 600 -0.35 -34.68 19.37
CA ALA A 600 1.10 -34.78 19.37
C ALA A 600 1.60 -35.72 18.25
N PRO A 601 2.73 -35.38 17.58
CA PRO A 601 3.30 -36.23 16.56
C PRO A 601 3.69 -37.61 17.14
N PRO A 602 3.55 -38.70 16.37
CA PRO A 602 3.92 -40.03 16.84
C PRO A 602 5.43 -40.09 17.16
N PRO A 603 5.84 -40.87 18.18
CA PRO A 603 7.24 -40.97 18.57
C PRO A 603 8.09 -41.57 17.44
N ALA A 604 9.29 -41.02 17.28
CA ALA A 604 10.26 -41.47 16.27
C ALA A 604 10.60 -42.97 16.42
N PRO A 605 10.77 -43.72 15.31
CA PRO A 605 11.21 -45.11 15.38
C PRO A 605 12.61 -45.21 15.97
N ALA A 606 12.82 -46.23 16.82
CA ALA A 606 14.09 -46.49 17.50
C ALA A 606 15.23 -46.75 16.51
N PRO A 607 16.48 -46.38 16.86
CA PRO A 607 17.64 -46.59 15.98
C PRO A 607 17.89 -48.09 15.79
N GLU A 608 17.98 -48.50 14.52
CA GLU A 608 18.25 -49.86 14.10
C GLU A 608 19.70 -50.24 14.47
N SER A 609 19.86 -51.39 15.13
CA SER A 609 21.13 -51.95 15.57
C SER A 609 22.08 -52.23 14.39
N ALA A 610 23.34 -51.84 14.56
CA ALA A 610 24.42 -52.01 13.58
C ALA A 610 24.63 -53.48 13.14
N PRO A 611 24.95 -53.76 11.86
CA PRO A 611 25.49 -55.05 11.45
C PRO A 611 27.01 -55.12 11.64
N THR A 612 27.47 -56.17 12.32
CA THR A 612 28.86 -56.59 12.51
C THR A 612 29.44 -57.36 11.31
N GLY A 613 30.69 -57.04 10.92
CA GLY A 613 31.65 -57.84 10.11
C GLY A 613 31.46 -57.72 8.58
N GLU A 614 32.47 -57.58 7.70
CA GLU A 614 33.94 -57.85 7.64
C GLU A 614 34.45 -57.32 6.25
N PRO A 615 35.71 -57.49 5.77
CA PRO A 615 37.06 -57.15 6.25
C PRO A 615 37.76 -56.02 5.41
N ALA A 616 38.99 -55.66 5.81
CA ALA A 616 39.83 -54.55 5.30
C ALA A 616 40.25 -54.59 3.80
N PRO A 617 40.49 -53.44 3.16
CA PRO A 617 40.94 -53.35 1.76
C PRO A 617 42.47 -53.49 1.58
N SER A 618 42.88 -54.13 0.48
CA SER A 618 44.27 -54.23 0.01
C SER A 618 44.71 -52.98 -0.79
N PRO A 619 46.02 -52.66 -0.88
CA PRO A 619 46.51 -51.40 -1.45
C PRO A 619 46.57 -51.42 -2.99
N VAL A 620 46.23 -50.28 -3.60
CA VAL A 620 46.26 -50.01 -5.04
C VAL A 620 47.63 -49.45 -5.45
N PRO A 621 48.25 -49.90 -6.56
CA PRO A 621 49.48 -49.29 -7.07
C PRO A 621 49.22 -48.06 -7.95
N GLU A 622 50.18 -47.14 -7.88
CA GLU A 622 50.27 -45.79 -8.42
C GLU A 622 50.44 -45.75 -9.96
N GLU A 623 49.77 -44.83 -10.66
CA GLU A 623 49.95 -44.59 -12.10
C GLU A 623 50.26 -43.11 -12.38
N THR A 624 51.26 -42.86 -13.23
CA THR A 624 51.88 -41.55 -13.56
C THR A 624 51.37 -41.06 -14.95
N PRO A 625 51.29 -39.74 -15.25
CA PRO A 625 50.62 -39.15 -16.45
C PRO A 625 51.63 -38.79 -17.59
N PRO A 626 51.29 -38.03 -18.68
CA PRO A 626 50.14 -37.97 -19.64
C PRO A 626 50.59 -37.95 -21.15
N GLU A 627 49.69 -37.85 -22.15
CA GLU A 627 49.94 -37.10 -23.43
C GLU A 627 48.66 -36.80 -24.27
N PRO A 628 48.68 -35.79 -25.18
CA PRO A 628 47.50 -35.10 -25.74
C PRO A 628 47.05 -35.58 -27.14
N ALA A 629 45.84 -35.16 -27.54
CA ALA A 629 45.18 -35.52 -28.80
C ALA A 629 45.63 -34.70 -30.03
N PRO A 630 45.66 -35.27 -31.25
CA PRO A 630 45.94 -34.53 -32.48
C PRO A 630 44.68 -34.07 -33.25
N THR A 631 44.88 -33.00 -34.03
CA THR A 631 43.97 -32.21 -34.90
C THR A 631 43.52 -32.89 -36.21
N PRO A 632 42.48 -32.36 -36.90
CA PRO A 632 41.90 -32.96 -38.12
C PRO A 632 42.60 -32.49 -39.41
N SER A 633 42.47 -33.26 -40.49
CA SER A 633 42.94 -32.91 -41.84
C SER A 633 41.88 -33.17 -42.90
N ASP A 634 41.81 -32.22 -43.85
CA ASP A 634 40.98 -32.15 -45.05
C ASP A 634 41.13 -33.36 -46.00
N ASP A 635 40.04 -33.75 -46.66
CA ASP A 635 39.94 -33.75 -48.13
C ASP A 635 38.56 -34.25 -48.61
N ALA A 636 37.93 -33.45 -49.49
CA ALA A 636 36.80 -33.84 -50.34
C ALA A 636 37.33 -34.50 -51.64
N PRO A 637 36.52 -35.22 -52.45
CA PRO A 637 35.77 -34.53 -53.52
C PRO A 637 34.45 -35.17 -54.04
N VAL A 638 33.56 -34.28 -54.53
CA VAL A 638 32.81 -34.27 -55.82
C VAL A 638 31.79 -35.38 -56.18
N GLY A 639 30.57 -34.96 -56.56
CA GLY A 639 29.78 -35.61 -57.62
C GLY A 639 28.25 -35.56 -57.55
N GLU A 640 27.63 -34.43 -57.94
CA GLU A 640 26.38 -34.19 -58.72
C GLU A 640 25.06 -35.04 -58.63
N PRO A 641 23.91 -34.48 -59.11
CA PRO A 641 22.56 -34.70 -58.55
C PRO A 641 21.55 -35.37 -59.50
N ALA A 642 20.39 -35.78 -58.95
CA ALA A 642 19.09 -36.10 -59.60
C ALA A 642 18.25 -36.87 -58.56
N ASP A 643 16.93 -36.87 -58.47
CA ASP A 643 15.81 -36.18 -59.10
C ASP A 643 14.54 -36.68 -58.35
N ASP A 644 13.48 -35.88 -58.39
CA ASP A 644 12.05 -36.23 -58.33
C ASP A 644 11.42 -37.03 -57.17
N GLY A 645 10.15 -36.70 -56.86
CA GLY A 645 9.20 -37.68 -56.32
C GLY A 645 8.44 -37.33 -55.04
N SER A 646 7.54 -36.35 -55.11
CA SER A 646 6.09 -36.51 -54.90
C SER A 646 5.53 -37.49 -53.83
N GLU A 647 4.62 -36.93 -53.03
CA GLU A 647 3.40 -37.52 -52.41
C GLU A 647 3.51 -38.42 -51.15
N GLY A 648 2.67 -38.06 -50.17
CA GLY A 648 2.41 -38.79 -48.92
C GLY A 648 1.79 -37.90 -47.86
#